data_AF-A0A1G3Q368-F1
#
_entry.id   AF-A0A1G3Q368-F1
#
_cell.length_a   1.000
_cell.length_b   1.000
_cell.length_c   1.000
_cell.angle_alpha   90.00
_cell.angle_beta   90.00
_cell.angle_gamma   90.00
#
_symmetry.space_group_name_H-M   'P 1'
#
loop_
_entity.id
_entity.type
_entity.pdbx_description
1 polymer ?
#
loop_
_entity_poly.entity_id
_entity_poly.type
_entity_poly.pdbx_seq_one_letter_code
_entity_poly.pdbx_strand_id
1 'polypeptide(L)'
;MKKNICPITLLRILVMGFLLNFVFYGRDVFSAHIIAVWNFEDQSAAEAGKAAGWSAGDSKIILAYSSLDPAQGQFCASLAYNGGPYISWVRSSAIAIKAGEKIKISFKYRNPQAVLFTARIDFLNNTAVNNKNNVKPIADTMRCEKQKYVFIIRNDENCKENWFEQNSAIITTPEDASFFTLNFGAGKNKSGTVYIDSIEIQSIIDKENAQAGKSPPKIQQSEPDEENIIYALKSDSEINIDGNLETLIWQKTTPVKAFQKYQIGDAADEETEVRILFDNAALYLGFKCFDPILNRIIAEEKTRDDTSICRNDSVEMLFSPYPQSDIFYHFIVNFKGSLYDAENRNANWNCRNIKIASSGGSDFWTAVVAIPFSSLGPDIKIPDIGTQWRIKFLRTKMLPQKNLSMYPFSLDAFPSLAGCADLVFDSARDNDGRKFSANIDNTQNWGCNNLTVFFPAAGNKPRVYTGELILSDVLNNELYKAEKKFSLPAGLQSLSREILYEIKNGNEYFLKLRIIDVQNASAAWTKLFKLEFNRPEFSVSECKSKLETLAKSADELPVNDFSKKLKKKIIEEISILDSCVNLLDKTIQSGKAVSQEESCKILQDLDSCCKFLSLSSEYVWMSAPYALHAPDDIPHDNIQINEINLEMAQNEYKSLCLKFLNINNDQEIRIRCPHLKDENNNFFLSKRIQIREVKFLKTVSGKITGDVLCGNDANIFSLKRGVTAPLFCTFNSEKAVPGCYEGSLIVKPILLSTDRQLNEKNTRIIKIRLTIHPITLAPPLPLAISLYSGSGGKSQSFENNVLLHDLLSHRINSMPLLFNEIIGGIENSISNVLQKEMFRTGVLQYRMSAFISPDTAADFGIPPESCFFYLWDEPKKIDENMLLKAEDFKKRNPRIKLIQNLGSVFPGKEEIIKLNKYIDIWMPHFSYFFPMNEKNDDNLKFFKSLGKPLWTYQCPSEPMICDAYRDYKLYPWIIWKLGLGGLNWWAYASWQGDSWDLFDKGKNPLSMVSDAGMVYEGRYQGDIVSSIRWEAFREGLCDWFLLYSLKNLVLKSSDVKIRKQTEEILNRAVDDVIGNNTNQLLSDKWRTNIMRIIINFK
;
A
#
# COMPACT_ATOMS: atom_id res chain seq x y z
N MET A 1 -4.89 -29.37 48.06
CA MET A 1 -6.10 -29.70 47.27
C MET A 1 -6.77 -28.39 46.88
N LYS A 2 -7.22 -28.09 45.66
CA LYS A 2 -7.27 -28.78 44.36
C LYS A 2 -7.54 -27.69 43.29
N LYS A 3 -6.71 -27.70 42.23
CA LYS A 3 -7.02 -27.51 40.79
C LYS A 3 -8.15 -26.55 40.35
N ASN A 4 -7.78 -25.49 39.62
CA ASN A 4 -8.03 -25.36 38.16
C ASN A 4 -7.51 -24.00 37.62
N ILE A 5 -6.20 -23.91 37.37
CA ILE A 5 -5.65 -22.91 36.45
C ILE A 5 -4.93 -23.69 35.34
N CYS A 6 -5.30 -23.40 34.09
CA CYS A 6 -4.84 -24.11 32.90
C CYS A 6 -3.33 -23.92 32.68
N PRO A 7 -2.55 -24.97 32.37
CA PRO A 7 -1.10 -24.87 32.12
C PRO A 7 -0.72 -23.94 30.95
N ILE A 8 -1.64 -23.71 30.00
CA ILE A 8 -1.45 -22.79 28.86
C ILE A 8 -1.35 -21.33 29.31
N THR A 9 -1.98 -20.96 30.44
CA THR A 9 -1.94 -19.58 30.94
C THR A 9 -0.62 -19.28 31.66
N LEU A 10 -0.07 -20.24 32.41
CA LEU A 10 1.25 -20.08 33.04
C LEU A 10 2.38 -20.12 31.99
N LEU A 11 2.23 -20.94 30.94
CA LEU A 11 3.15 -20.95 29.80
C LEU A 11 3.05 -19.63 29.01
N ARG A 12 1.87 -19.04 28.83
CA ARG A 12 1.72 -17.72 28.18
C ARG A 12 2.32 -16.58 28.98
N ILE A 13 2.25 -16.62 30.31
CA ILE A 13 2.85 -15.59 31.19
C ILE A 13 4.38 -15.71 31.23
N LEU A 14 4.93 -16.93 31.23
CA LEU A 14 6.39 -17.14 31.18
C LEU A 14 6.99 -17.01 29.77
N VAL A 15 6.24 -17.33 28.70
CA VAL A 15 6.70 -17.22 27.31
C VAL A 15 6.59 -15.79 26.77
N MET A 16 5.66 -14.95 27.26
CA MET A 16 5.67 -13.50 26.92
C MET A 16 6.73 -12.70 27.71
N GLY A 17 7.31 -13.27 28.77
CA GLY A 17 8.44 -12.67 29.50
C GLY A 17 9.83 -13.03 28.97
N PHE A 18 9.96 -13.99 28.04
CA PHE A 18 11.27 -14.54 27.63
C PHE A 18 11.59 -14.49 26.12
N LEU A 19 10.77 -13.85 25.28
CA LEU A 19 10.94 -13.86 23.81
C LEU A 19 11.07 -12.47 23.16
N LEU A 20 11.87 -11.56 23.73
CA LEU A 20 12.32 -10.36 23.02
C LEU A 20 13.79 -10.06 23.36
N ASN A 21 14.69 -10.81 22.75
CA ASN A 21 16.10 -10.46 22.62
C ASN A 21 16.66 -11.15 21.36
N PHE A 22 16.64 -10.44 20.24
CA PHE A 22 17.54 -10.72 19.11
C PHE A 22 18.12 -9.40 18.61
N VAL A 23 19.45 -9.32 18.70
CA VAL A 23 20.30 -8.30 18.09
C VAL A 23 20.72 -8.85 16.73
N PHE A 24 20.43 -8.14 15.65
CA PHE A 24 20.98 -8.42 14.32
C PHE A 24 21.57 -7.14 13.71
N TYR A 25 22.81 -7.27 13.23
CA TYR A 25 23.59 -6.25 12.53
C TYR A 25 23.21 -6.22 11.04
N GLY A 26 22.92 -5.05 10.49
CA GLY A 26 22.70 -4.84 9.05
C GLY A 26 22.50 -3.36 8.74
N ARG A 27 23.26 -2.83 7.77
CA ARG A 27 23.26 -1.42 7.34
C ARG A 27 21.98 -1.11 6.56
N ASP A 28 21.04 -0.48 7.23
CA ASP A 28 20.17 0.61 6.74
C ASP A 28 19.38 1.07 7.97
N VAL A 29 19.05 2.36 8.08
CA VAL A 29 18.46 2.93 9.30
C VAL A 29 17.07 2.32 9.57
N PHE A 30 17.02 1.31 10.44
CA PHE A 30 15.78 0.67 10.91
C PHE A 30 15.60 0.94 12.40
N SER A 31 14.54 1.65 12.77
CA SER A 31 14.07 1.74 14.15
C SER A 31 12.96 0.72 14.41
N ALA A 32 13.17 -0.17 15.37
CA ALA A 32 12.10 -0.97 15.97
C ALA A 32 11.23 -0.06 16.87
N HIS A 33 9.90 -0.18 16.78
CA HIS A 33 8.98 0.56 17.67
C HIS A 33 8.18 -0.42 18.52
N ILE A 34 8.48 -0.45 19.82
CA ILE A 34 7.62 -1.06 20.84
C ILE A 34 6.73 0.06 21.39
N ILE A 35 5.42 -0.04 21.18
CA ILE A 35 4.42 0.71 21.93
C ILE A 35 3.90 -0.21 23.03
N ALA A 36 4.34 0.00 24.27
CA ALA A 36 3.69 -0.64 25.41
C ALA A 36 2.43 0.19 25.76
N VAL A 37 1.26 -0.26 25.31
CA VAL A 37 -0.03 0.23 25.80
C VAL A 37 -0.34 -0.52 27.09
N TRP A 38 -0.34 0.17 28.22
CA TRP A 38 -0.86 -0.39 29.47
C TRP A 38 -2.28 0.14 29.66
N ASN A 39 -3.28 -0.73 29.43
CA ASN A 39 -4.66 -0.43 29.81
C ASN A 39 -4.88 -0.98 31.23
N PHE A 40 -4.87 -0.11 32.23
CA PHE A 40 -5.12 -0.50 33.63
C PHE A 40 -6.62 -0.48 33.91
N GLU A 41 -7.34 -1.54 33.53
CA GLU A 41 -8.74 -1.73 33.93
C GLU A 41 -8.93 -2.85 34.96
N ASP A 42 -7.87 -3.55 35.37
CA ASP A 42 -7.98 -4.70 36.27
C ASP A 42 -7.39 -4.45 37.67
N GLN A 43 -8.15 -4.76 38.71
CA GLN A 43 -7.82 -4.53 40.13
C GLN A 43 -6.56 -5.30 40.57
N SER A 44 -6.22 -6.38 39.86
CA SER A 44 -5.03 -7.23 40.07
C SER A 44 -3.70 -6.53 39.75
N ALA A 45 -3.70 -5.51 38.89
CA ALA A 45 -2.50 -4.75 38.53
C ALA A 45 -2.09 -3.70 39.59
N ALA A 46 -3.04 -3.26 40.42
CA ALA A 46 -2.77 -2.33 41.53
C ALA A 46 -1.96 -2.99 42.65
N GLU A 47 -2.09 -4.30 42.85
CA GLU A 47 -1.29 -5.07 43.81
C GLU A 47 0.14 -5.33 43.30
N ALA A 48 0.31 -5.53 41.98
CA ALA A 48 1.63 -5.64 41.36
C ALA A 48 2.43 -4.31 41.44
N GLY A 49 1.75 -3.16 41.32
CA GLY A 49 2.37 -1.83 41.50
C GLY A 49 2.81 -1.54 42.94
N LYS A 50 2.09 -2.07 43.94
CA LYS A 50 2.51 -1.98 45.36
C LYS A 50 3.74 -2.83 45.66
N ALA A 51 3.88 -3.99 45.02
CA ALA A 51 5.06 -4.85 45.18
C ALA A 51 6.34 -4.25 44.54
N ALA A 52 6.19 -3.32 43.59
CA ALA A 52 7.29 -2.61 42.92
C ALA A 52 7.62 -1.23 43.53
N GLY A 53 6.98 -0.83 44.64
CA GLY A 53 7.31 0.39 45.39
C GLY A 53 6.72 1.71 44.84
N TRP A 54 5.66 1.67 44.03
CA TRP A 54 5.01 2.89 43.51
C TRP A 54 3.85 3.34 44.41
N SER A 55 3.85 4.61 44.83
CA SER A 55 2.76 5.18 45.64
C SER A 55 1.55 5.49 44.75
N ALA A 56 0.38 4.99 45.14
CA ALA A 56 -0.89 5.28 44.49
C ALA A 56 -1.28 6.75 44.68
N GLY A 57 -1.32 7.51 43.57
CA GLY A 57 -1.80 8.90 43.55
C GLY A 57 -1.43 9.61 42.24
N ASP A 58 -2.44 9.81 41.39
CA ASP A 58 -2.59 10.88 40.39
C ASP A 58 -1.52 11.11 39.31
N SER A 59 -1.71 10.48 38.15
CA SER A 59 -1.37 11.00 36.81
C SER A 59 -2.00 10.07 35.73
N LYS A 60 -2.96 10.56 34.93
CA LYS A 60 -3.47 9.84 33.75
C LYS A 60 -2.82 10.42 32.49
N ILE A 61 -2.05 9.60 31.77
CA ILE A 61 -1.50 9.93 30.44
C ILE A 61 -2.35 9.18 29.41
N ILE A 62 -2.96 9.90 28.46
CA ILE A 62 -3.65 9.30 27.31
C ILE A 62 -2.84 9.67 26.06
N LEU A 63 -2.23 8.67 25.42
CA LEU A 63 -1.52 8.82 24.14
C LEU A 63 -2.37 8.24 23.01
N ALA A 64 -2.50 8.97 21.90
CA ALA A 64 -3.13 8.50 20.67
C ALA A 64 -2.09 8.38 19.54
N TYR A 65 -2.18 7.25 18.81
CA TYR A 65 -1.56 6.78 17.56
C TYR A 65 -0.44 7.59 16.89
N SER A 66 0.62 6.88 16.48
CA SER A 66 1.63 7.33 15.52
C SER A 66 1.66 6.43 14.28
N SER A 67 1.74 7.01 13.08
CA SER A 67 2.16 6.33 11.84
C SER A 67 3.34 7.08 11.23
N LEU A 68 4.40 6.35 10.87
CA LEU A 68 5.55 6.87 10.10
C LEU A 68 5.33 6.54 8.62
N ASP A 69 5.51 7.53 7.74
CA ASP A 69 5.75 7.31 6.31
C ASP A 69 7.26 7.14 6.09
N PRO A 70 7.76 5.93 5.74
CA PRO A 70 9.18 5.69 5.55
C PRO A 70 9.80 6.47 4.38
N ALA A 71 8.99 7.03 3.49
CA ALA A 71 9.49 7.76 2.32
C ALA A 71 9.83 9.24 2.62
N GLN A 72 9.38 9.80 3.75
CA GLN A 72 9.50 11.25 4.01
C GLN A 72 9.95 11.67 5.42
N GLY A 73 10.16 10.74 6.36
CA GLY A 73 10.74 11.07 7.67
C GLY A 73 9.90 12.00 8.56
N GLN A 74 8.58 12.08 8.34
CA GLN A 74 7.66 12.89 9.15
C GLN A 74 6.95 12.07 10.24
N PHE A 75 6.81 12.68 11.43
CA PHE A 75 6.20 12.09 12.63
C PHE A 75 5.05 12.96 13.16
N CYS A 76 3.80 12.48 13.10
CA CYS A 76 2.64 13.13 13.75
C CYS A 76 2.33 12.51 15.12
N ALA A 77 2.13 13.32 16.16
CA ALA A 77 1.65 12.85 17.47
C ALA A 77 0.80 13.89 18.22
N SER A 78 -0.23 13.43 18.92
CA SER A 78 -1.05 14.25 19.82
C SER A 78 -0.81 13.87 21.28
N LEU A 79 -0.41 14.84 22.11
CA LEU A 79 -0.07 14.64 23.52
C LEU A 79 -1.09 15.35 24.43
N ALA A 80 -1.85 14.60 25.23
CA ALA A 80 -2.76 15.13 26.24
C ALA A 80 -2.25 14.80 27.66
N TYR A 81 -2.05 15.83 28.48
CA TYR A 81 -1.52 15.69 29.84
C TYR A 81 -2.47 16.29 30.88
N ASN A 82 -2.80 15.49 31.91
CA ASN A 82 -3.61 15.95 33.06
C ASN A 82 -2.73 16.04 34.31
N GLY A 83 -2.54 17.25 34.83
CA GLY A 83 -1.48 17.58 35.77
C GLY A 83 -1.67 17.05 37.20
N GLY A 84 -0.65 16.35 37.71
CA GLY A 84 -0.46 16.05 39.13
C GLY A 84 0.65 16.92 39.77
N PRO A 85 0.94 16.74 41.08
CA PRO A 85 1.91 17.57 41.83
C PRO A 85 3.39 17.39 41.40
N TYR A 86 3.66 16.47 40.48
CA TYR A 86 4.99 16.12 39.98
C TYR A 86 5.08 16.35 38.46
N ILE A 87 6.29 16.65 37.96
CA ILE A 87 6.55 16.72 36.50
C ILE A 87 6.64 15.29 35.97
N SER A 88 5.61 14.82 35.25
CA SER A 88 5.65 13.53 34.54
C SER A 88 6.16 13.74 33.12
N TRP A 89 7.11 12.89 32.70
CA TRP A 89 7.70 12.92 31.35
C TRP A 89 7.16 11.74 30.51
N VAL A 90 6.76 12.00 29.27
CA VAL A 90 6.48 10.97 28.26
C VAL A 90 7.72 10.77 27.41
N ARG A 91 8.27 9.55 27.38
CA ARG A 91 9.50 9.18 26.67
C ARG A 91 9.18 8.45 25.36
N SER A 92 9.80 8.88 24.26
CA SER A 92 9.72 8.19 22.96
C SER A 92 10.53 6.89 22.94
N SER A 93 10.31 6.05 21.92
CA SER A 93 11.27 4.99 21.56
C SER A 93 12.65 5.60 21.27
N ALA A 94 13.72 4.83 21.51
CA ALA A 94 15.09 5.25 21.24
C ALA A 94 15.35 5.31 19.73
N ILE A 95 15.87 6.43 19.26
CA ILE A 95 16.21 6.66 17.85
C ILE A 95 17.72 6.53 17.70
N ALA A 96 18.16 5.66 16.80
CA ALA A 96 19.57 5.46 16.50
C ALA A 96 20.14 6.71 15.82
N ILE A 97 21.32 7.13 16.25
CA ILE A 97 22.01 8.31 15.70
C ILE A 97 23.49 8.00 15.52
N LYS A 98 24.11 8.74 14.60
CA LYS A 98 25.54 8.75 14.47
C LYS A 98 26.14 9.71 15.51
N ALA A 99 27.12 9.22 16.25
CA ALA A 99 27.84 10.05 17.22
C ALA A 99 28.64 11.15 16.50
N GLY A 100 28.67 12.36 17.07
CA GLY A 100 29.37 13.53 16.52
C GLY A 100 28.70 14.24 15.33
N GLU A 101 27.44 13.93 15.01
CA GLU A 101 26.69 14.54 13.90
C GLU A 101 25.94 15.80 14.33
N LYS A 102 25.93 16.85 13.48
CA LYS A 102 25.06 18.02 13.68
C LYS A 102 23.67 17.73 13.12
N ILE A 103 22.70 17.65 14.01
CA ILE A 103 21.30 17.45 13.67
C ILE A 103 20.50 18.72 13.94
N LYS A 104 19.71 19.14 12.96
CA LYS A 104 18.67 20.16 13.10
C LYS A 104 17.39 19.48 13.51
N ILE A 105 16.81 19.89 14.64
CA ILE A 105 15.50 19.40 15.07
C ILE A 105 14.52 20.57 15.04
N SER A 106 13.45 20.40 14.29
CA SER A 106 12.36 21.38 14.13
C SER A 106 11.03 20.76 14.54
N PHE A 107 10.18 21.55 15.17
CA PHE A 107 8.86 21.12 15.62
C PHE A 107 7.79 21.97 14.94
N LYS A 108 6.80 21.32 14.33
CA LYS A 108 5.55 21.96 13.91
C LYS A 108 4.45 21.56 14.88
N TYR A 109 3.89 22.53 15.58
CA TYR A 109 2.98 22.27 16.70
C TYR A 109 1.83 23.29 16.78
N ARG A 110 0.79 22.91 17.54
CA ARG A 110 -0.33 23.77 17.93
C ARG A 110 -0.59 23.61 19.42
N ASN A 111 -0.61 24.72 20.16
CA ASN A 111 -0.76 24.75 21.62
C ASN A 111 -1.99 25.59 22.02
N PRO A 112 -3.21 25.04 21.84
CA PRO A 112 -4.43 25.83 21.94
C PRO A 112 -4.74 26.33 23.36
N GLN A 113 -4.17 25.70 24.39
CA GLN A 113 -4.40 26.05 25.80
C GLN A 113 -3.28 26.88 26.42
N ALA A 114 -2.30 27.33 25.63
CA ALA A 114 -1.24 28.22 26.08
C ALA A 114 -0.40 27.65 27.26
N VAL A 115 -0.33 26.32 27.39
CA VAL A 115 0.38 25.65 28.48
C VAL A 115 1.86 25.54 28.15
N LEU A 116 2.73 25.86 29.12
CA LEU A 116 4.16 25.72 28.94
C LEU A 116 4.55 24.23 28.88
N PHE A 117 4.92 23.77 27.69
CA PHE A 117 5.47 22.44 27.47
C PHE A 117 6.98 22.52 27.25
N THR A 118 7.69 21.55 27.81
CA THR A 118 9.13 21.37 27.59
C THR A 118 9.38 20.06 26.86
N ALA A 119 10.11 20.12 25.76
CA ALA A 119 10.69 18.94 25.13
C ALA A 119 12.15 18.83 25.56
N ARG A 120 12.58 17.64 25.93
CA ARG A 120 13.92 17.32 26.41
C ARG A 120 14.51 16.18 25.60
N ILE A 121 15.73 16.36 25.14
CA ILE A 121 16.50 15.31 24.48
C ILE A 121 17.46 14.69 25.50
N ASP A 122 17.44 13.35 25.57
CA ASP A 122 18.38 12.56 26.36
C ASP A 122 19.15 11.62 25.44
N PHE A 123 20.49 11.70 25.48
CA PHE A 123 21.40 10.81 24.76
C PHE A 123 21.75 9.56 25.59
N LEU A 124 21.91 8.41 24.93
CA LEU A 124 22.13 7.10 25.55
C LEU A 124 23.29 6.35 24.87
N ASN A 125 24.09 5.64 25.67
CA ASN A 125 25.24 4.85 25.22
C ASN A 125 25.11 3.38 25.58
N ASN A 126 25.80 2.53 24.82
CA ASN A 126 25.89 1.08 25.05
C ASN A 126 27.14 0.75 25.88
N THR A 127 27.07 0.84 27.22
CA THR A 127 28.13 0.30 28.09
C THR A 127 27.55 -0.53 29.23
N ALA A 128 27.52 -1.86 29.05
CA ALA A 128 27.53 -2.83 30.15
C ALA A 128 27.93 -4.23 29.63
N VAL A 129 29.22 -4.56 29.73
CA VAL A 129 29.67 -5.96 29.87
C VAL A 129 30.34 -6.04 31.22
N ASN A 130 29.80 -6.86 32.14
CA ASN A 130 30.58 -7.31 33.27
C ASN A 130 30.27 -8.76 33.62
N ASN A 131 31.35 -9.52 33.77
CA ASN A 131 31.40 -10.97 33.98
C ASN A 131 30.74 -11.38 35.30
N LYS A 132 29.56 -12.00 35.24
CA LYS A 132 29.08 -13.13 36.07
C LYS A 132 27.61 -13.42 35.75
N ASN A 133 27.28 -14.70 35.60
CA ASN A 133 26.00 -15.27 35.16
C ASN A 133 24.75 -14.93 36.02
N ASN A 134 24.40 -13.64 36.15
CA ASN A 134 23.09 -13.20 36.63
C ASN A 134 22.61 -12.04 35.76
N VAL A 135 21.61 -12.30 34.92
CA VAL A 135 20.96 -11.28 34.10
C VAL A 135 20.08 -10.43 35.04
N LYS A 136 20.49 -9.19 35.31
CA LYS A 136 19.59 -8.14 35.81
C LYS A 136 18.96 -7.39 34.63
N PRO A 137 17.73 -6.85 34.76
CA PRO A 137 17.09 -6.07 33.71
C PRO A 137 17.92 -4.84 33.32
N ILE A 138 18.04 -4.58 32.01
CA ILE A 138 18.77 -3.46 31.39
C ILE A 138 18.30 -2.06 31.88
N ALA A 139 17.18 -1.98 32.60
CA ALA A 139 16.64 -0.73 33.14
C ALA A 139 17.57 -0.03 34.16
N ASP A 140 18.47 -0.76 34.83
CA ASP A 140 19.29 -0.20 35.93
C ASP A 140 20.74 0.18 35.54
N THR A 141 21.21 -0.11 34.32
CA THR A 141 22.63 0.06 33.94
C THR A 141 22.94 1.16 32.92
N MET A 142 21.95 1.91 32.41
CA MET A 142 22.24 3.05 31.53
C MET A 142 22.61 4.30 32.34
N ARG A 143 23.91 4.58 32.47
CA ARG A 143 24.40 5.91 32.89
C ARG A 143 25.21 6.52 31.75
N CYS A 144 24.81 7.73 31.34
CA CYS A 144 25.64 8.65 30.57
C CYS A 144 25.45 10.07 31.12
N GLU A 145 26.45 10.94 30.97
CA GLU A 145 26.38 12.33 31.43
C GLU A 145 25.24 13.07 30.72
N LYS A 146 24.35 13.69 31.51
CA LYS A 146 23.14 14.35 31.01
C LYS A 146 23.50 15.68 30.33
N GLN A 147 23.88 15.68 29.06
CA GLN A 147 23.73 16.89 28.24
C GLN A 147 22.23 17.10 27.97
N LYS A 148 21.67 18.17 28.55
CA LYS A 148 20.22 18.46 28.49
C LYS A 148 19.97 19.60 27.51
N TYR A 149 19.29 19.29 26.41
CA TYR A 149 18.71 20.31 25.53
C TYR A 149 17.22 20.42 25.86
N VAL A 150 16.81 21.59 26.35
CA VAL A 150 15.42 21.88 26.73
C VAL A 150 14.85 22.87 25.74
N PHE A 151 13.84 22.44 24.98
CA PHE A 151 13.05 23.29 24.12
C PHE A 151 11.85 23.79 24.89
N ILE A 152 11.68 25.11 24.91
CA ILE A 152 10.50 25.73 25.53
C ILE A 152 9.48 25.97 24.43
N ILE A 153 8.39 25.21 24.43
CA ILE A 153 7.25 25.45 23.55
C ILE A 153 6.48 26.64 24.11
N ARG A 154 6.69 27.82 23.51
CA ARG A 154 6.21 29.09 24.08
C ARG A 154 4.71 29.27 23.88
N ASN A 155 4.13 29.99 24.84
CA ASN A 155 2.81 30.58 24.74
C ASN A 155 2.91 31.82 23.84
N ASP A 156 2.27 31.76 22.68
CA ASP A 156 1.99 32.94 21.87
C ASP A 156 0.47 32.99 21.71
N GLU A 157 -0.16 34.13 21.96
CA GLU A 157 -1.63 34.24 21.97
C GLU A 157 -2.24 33.95 20.59
N ASN A 158 -1.42 34.02 19.53
CA ASN A 158 -1.76 33.64 18.17
C ASN A 158 -1.73 32.10 17.90
N CYS A 159 -1.23 31.28 18.83
CA CYS A 159 -1.09 29.81 18.71
C CYS A 159 -2.39 29.00 18.87
N LYS A 160 -3.54 29.66 19.01
CA LYS A 160 -4.83 28.98 19.25
C LYS A 160 -5.40 28.30 18.01
N GLU A 161 -5.22 28.90 16.82
CA GLU A 161 -5.86 28.43 15.58
C GLU A 161 -4.90 27.93 14.49
N ASN A 162 -3.65 28.39 14.47
CA ASN A 162 -2.67 28.06 13.43
C ASN A 162 -1.59 27.08 13.90
N TRP A 163 -1.00 26.34 12.95
CA TRP A 163 0.22 25.55 13.18
C TRP A 163 1.45 26.45 13.14
N PHE A 164 2.35 26.31 14.11
CA PHE A 164 3.57 27.10 14.21
C PHE A 164 4.80 26.21 14.15
N GLU A 165 5.83 26.68 13.46
CA GLU A 165 7.16 26.08 13.46
C GLU A 165 8.04 26.79 14.49
N GLN A 166 8.60 26.04 15.44
CA GLN A 166 9.61 26.59 16.33
C GLN A 166 10.97 26.65 15.62
N ASN A 167 11.70 27.76 15.79
CA ASN A 167 13.09 27.88 15.36
C ASN A 167 13.88 26.65 15.79
N SER A 168 14.39 25.95 14.78
CA SER A 168 15.18 24.75 14.89
C SER A 168 16.37 24.90 15.84
N ALA A 169 16.64 23.89 16.68
CA ALA A 169 17.94 23.81 17.33
C ALA A 169 18.86 22.91 16.51
N ILE A 170 20.09 23.39 16.34
CA ILE A 170 21.20 22.59 15.82
C ILE A 170 21.91 21.99 17.02
N ILE A 171 21.88 20.68 17.15
CA ILE A 171 22.50 19.95 18.24
C ILE A 171 23.60 19.08 17.65
N THR A 172 24.78 19.12 18.26
CA THR A 172 25.82 18.15 17.94
C THR A 172 25.63 16.95 18.86
N THR A 173 25.44 15.76 18.28
CA THR A 173 25.28 14.54 19.08
C THR A 173 26.60 14.25 19.83
N PRO A 174 26.55 13.82 21.11
CA PRO A 174 27.75 13.43 21.85
C PRO A 174 28.52 12.32 21.12
N GLU A 175 29.85 12.33 21.21
CA GLU A 175 30.74 11.39 20.50
C GLU A 175 30.59 9.92 20.95
N ASP A 176 29.93 9.70 22.08
CA ASP A 176 29.70 8.39 22.68
C ASP A 176 28.24 7.93 22.60
N ALA A 177 27.34 8.79 22.12
CA ALA A 177 25.90 8.53 22.02
C ALA A 177 25.57 7.63 20.82
N SER A 178 24.92 6.50 21.10
CA SER A 178 24.41 5.58 20.05
C SER A 178 22.92 5.82 19.76
N PHE A 179 22.20 6.42 20.71
CA PHE A 179 20.77 6.69 20.62
C PHE A 179 20.42 8.01 21.29
N PHE A 180 19.27 8.58 20.92
CA PHE A 180 18.61 9.61 21.74
C PHE A 180 17.12 9.30 21.94
N THR A 181 16.55 9.90 22.98
CA THR A 181 15.12 9.88 23.27
C THR A 181 14.58 11.30 23.39
N LEU A 182 13.36 11.51 22.88
CA LEU A 182 12.61 12.74 23.07
C LEU A 182 11.64 12.55 24.23
N ASN A 183 11.73 13.44 25.21
CA ASN A 183 10.93 13.41 26.42
C ASN A 183 10.10 14.69 26.50
N PHE A 184 8.79 14.58 26.60
CA PHE A 184 7.89 15.74 26.73
C PHE A 184 7.34 15.82 28.14
N GLY A 185 7.31 17.03 28.72
CA GLY A 185 6.79 17.28 30.06
C GLY A 185 6.10 18.63 30.14
N ALA A 186 5.08 18.74 30.99
CA ALA A 186 4.43 20.00 31.35
C ALA A 186 4.96 20.51 32.70
N GLY A 187 4.94 21.82 32.91
CA GLY A 187 5.28 22.42 34.21
C GLY A 187 4.35 21.90 35.32
N LYS A 188 4.87 21.84 36.57
CA LYS A 188 4.09 21.41 37.75
C LYS A 188 2.72 22.09 37.82
N ASN A 189 1.66 21.33 38.13
CA ASN A 189 0.29 21.81 38.30
C ASN A 189 -0.34 22.48 37.07
N LYS A 190 0.11 22.15 35.84
CA LYS A 190 -0.54 22.60 34.60
C LYS A 190 -1.07 21.40 33.81
N SER A 191 -2.36 21.43 33.49
CA SER A 191 -3.02 20.48 32.58
C SER A 191 -3.22 21.15 31.22
N GLY A 192 -2.96 20.42 30.14
CA GLY A 192 -3.23 20.92 28.80
C GLY A 192 -2.90 19.94 27.68
N THR A 193 -3.27 20.33 26.46
CA THR A 193 -3.05 19.55 25.23
C THR A 193 -2.16 20.33 24.28
N VAL A 194 -1.13 19.66 23.75
CA VAL A 194 -0.31 20.16 22.64
C VAL A 194 -0.41 19.16 21.48
N TYR A 195 -0.65 19.68 20.28
CA TYR A 195 -0.66 18.89 19.05
C TYR A 195 0.67 19.07 18.34
N ILE A 196 1.31 17.99 17.91
CA ILE A 196 2.55 18.02 17.13
C ILE A 196 2.23 17.43 15.75
N ASP A 197 2.29 18.28 14.72
CA ASP A 197 2.05 17.89 13.32
C ASP A 197 3.25 17.12 12.78
N SER A 198 4.45 17.67 12.94
CA SER A 198 5.67 17.03 12.48
C SER A 198 6.83 17.35 13.42
N ILE A 199 7.72 16.38 13.57
CA ILE A 199 9.07 16.58 14.07
C ILE A 199 9.99 16.27 12.91
N GLU A 200 10.71 17.28 12.44
CA GLU A 200 11.70 17.11 11.39
C GLU A 200 13.10 17.06 11.98
N ILE A 201 13.81 15.99 11.66
CA ILE A 201 15.20 15.78 12.04
C ILE A 201 16.00 15.76 10.76
N GLN A 202 16.79 16.80 10.54
CA GLN A 202 17.63 16.93 9.35
C GLN A 202 19.08 16.89 9.78
N SER A 203 19.86 16.00 9.17
CA SER A 203 21.32 16.10 9.22
C SER A 203 21.73 17.40 8.53
N ILE A 204 22.44 18.27 9.23
CA ILE A 204 23.00 19.48 8.62
C ILE A 204 24.32 19.08 7.99
N ILE A 205 24.26 18.84 6.69
CA ILE A 205 25.45 18.80 5.85
C ILE A 205 25.77 20.27 5.55
N ASP A 206 26.90 20.77 6.07
CA ASP A 206 27.35 22.14 5.83
C ASP A 206 27.45 22.39 4.31
N LYS A 207 26.45 23.07 3.74
CA LYS A 207 26.36 23.50 2.34
C LYS A 207 26.58 25.01 2.28
N GLU A 208 27.83 25.44 2.38
CA GLU A 208 28.25 26.66 1.69
C GLU A 208 28.68 26.27 0.27
N ASN A 209 28.18 26.98 -0.75
CA ASN A 209 28.44 26.83 -2.20
C ASN A 209 27.40 26.08 -3.05
N ALA A 210 26.12 26.48 -2.99
CA ALA A 210 25.14 26.13 -4.02
C ALA A 210 24.33 27.36 -4.47
N GLN A 211 24.92 28.24 -5.28
CA GLN A 211 24.19 29.13 -6.18
C GLN A 211 24.98 29.37 -7.48
N ALA A 212 24.23 29.36 -8.60
CA ALA A 212 24.60 29.52 -10.02
C ALA A 212 25.04 28.22 -10.71
N GLY A 213 24.41 27.70 -11.77
CA GLY A 213 23.23 28.11 -12.52
C GLY A 213 23.02 27.15 -13.70
N LYS A 214 21.77 27.10 -14.21
CA LYS A 214 21.30 26.46 -15.46
C LYS A 214 21.43 24.93 -15.58
N SER A 215 20.28 24.33 -15.87
CA SER A 215 20.06 22.90 -16.14
C SER A 215 20.94 22.38 -17.28
N PRO A 216 21.65 21.24 -17.12
CA PRO A 216 22.13 20.46 -18.25
C PRO A 216 21.02 19.52 -18.76
N PRO A 217 21.12 19.06 -20.02
CA PRO A 217 20.07 18.28 -20.68
C PRO A 217 20.00 16.86 -20.13
N LYS A 218 18.85 16.21 -20.34
CA LYS A 218 18.61 14.78 -20.08
C LYS A 218 19.75 13.94 -20.65
N ILE A 219 20.52 13.29 -19.78
CA ILE A 219 21.44 12.22 -20.17
C ILE A 219 20.62 10.94 -20.29
N GLN A 220 20.56 10.41 -21.51
CA GLN A 220 20.14 9.04 -21.79
C GLN A 220 21.01 8.09 -20.96
N GLN A 221 20.41 7.12 -20.28
CA GLN A 221 21.13 5.97 -19.77
C GLN A 221 21.74 5.23 -20.96
N SER A 222 23.03 5.44 -21.21
CA SER A 222 23.84 4.51 -21.99
C SER A 222 24.21 3.33 -21.10
N GLU A 223 24.28 2.15 -21.73
CA GLU A 223 24.87 0.94 -21.17
C GLU A 223 26.29 1.21 -20.62
N PRO A 224 26.82 0.40 -19.68
CA PRO A 224 28.16 0.60 -19.14
C PRO A 224 29.18 0.54 -20.28
N ASP A 225 29.77 1.68 -20.62
CA ASP A 225 30.84 1.79 -21.61
C ASP A 225 32.00 0.87 -21.22
N GLU A 226 32.60 0.19 -22.21
CA GLU A 226 33.83 -0.61 -22.08
C GLU A 226 35.05 0.19 -21.53
N GLU A 227 34.91 1.48 -21.22
CA GLU A 227 35.97 2.43 -20.84
C GLU A 227 36.43 2.34 -19.37
N ASN A 228 35.73 1.64 -18.47
CA ASN A 228 36.08 1.58 -17.02
C ASN A 228 36.73 0.27 -16.54
N ILE A 229 37.18 -0.59 -17.47
CA ILE A 229 37.93 -1.82 -17.14
C ILE A 229 39.43 -1.55 -17.22
N ILE A 230 40.17 -1.90 -16.16
CA ILE A 230 41.63 -1.84 -16.14
C ILE A 230 42.24 -3.20 -15.84
N TYR A 231 43.47 -3.44 -16.30
CA TYR A 231 44.08 -4.77 -16.28
C TYR A 231 45.33 -4.83 -15.39
N ALA A 232 45.40 -5.84 -14.52
CA ALA A 232 46.64 -6.24 -13.86
C ALA A 232 47.33 -7.34 -14.68
N LEU A 233 48.59 -7.11 -15.07
CA LEU A 233 49.36 -8.09 -15.84
C LEU A 233 50.12 -9.02 -14.89
N LYS A 234 50.02 -10.34 -15.12
CA LYS A 234 50.77 -11.34 -14.35
C LYS A 234 52.27 -11.31 -14.71
N SER A 235 53.15 -11.35 -13.71
CA SER A 235 54.59 -11.52 -13.85
C SER A 235 55.04 -12.87 -13.30
N ASP A 236 55.88 -13.58 -14.06
CA ASP A 236 56.53 -14.82 -13.62
C ASP A 236 57.99 -14.58 -13.15
N SER A 237 58.49 -13.35 -13.29
CA SER A 237 59.82 -12.91 -12.82
C SER A 237 59.72 -12.00 -11.61
N GLU A 238 60.76 -11.98 -10.77
CA GLU A 238 60.86 -11.09 -9.60
C GLU A 238 60.74 -9.61 -10.01
N ILE A 239 59.92 -8.86 -9.26
CA ILE A 239 59.66 -7.43 -9.49
C ILE A 239 60.46 -6.62 -8.45
N ASN A 240 61.41 -5.81 -8.93
CA ASN A 240 62.21 -4.92 -8.07
C ASN A 240 61.40 -3.70 -7.61
N ILE A 241 61.48 -3.41 -6.30
CA ILE A 241 60.83 -2.25 -5.65
C ILE A 241 61.91 -1.20 -5.35
N ASP A 242 62.46 -0.60 -6.40
CA ASP A 242 63.53 0.40 -6.36
C ASP A 242 63.07 1.81 -6.80
N GLY A 243 61.78 1.95 -7.10
CA GLY A 243 61.20 3.19 -7.63
C GLY A 243 61.38 3.37 -9.15
N ASN A 244 62.01 2.43 -9.86
CA ASN A 244 62.28 2.56 -11.29
C ASN A 244 61.23 1.84 -12.16
N LEU A 245 60.41 2.61 -12.87
CA LEU A 245 59.40 2.09 -13.80
C LEU A 245 59.91 1.86 -15.24
N GLU A 246 61.20 2.08 -15.50
CA GLU A 246 61.81 1.90 -16.83
C GLU A 246 62.25 0.45 -17.11
N THR A 247 62.03 -0.49 -16.18
CA THR A 247 62.34 -1.91 -16.43
C THR A 247 61.36 -2.55 -17.42
N LEU A 248 61.82 -3.58 -18.14
CA LEU A 248 61.09 -4.18 -19.26
C LEU A 248 59.68 -4.69 -18.87
N ILE A 249 59.51 -5.20 -17.65
CA ILE A 249 58.22 -5.75 -17.19
C ILE A 249 57.18 -4.64 -16.98
N TRP A 250 57.56 -3.49 -16.41
CA TRP A 250 56.67 -2.35 -16.24
C TRP A 250 56.21 -1.82 -17.59
N GLN A 251 57.10 -1.77 -18.59
CA GLN A 251 56.78 -1.28 -19.93
C GLN A 251 55.79 -2.17 -20.71
N LYS A 252 55.59 -3.44 -20.32
CA LYS A 252 54.61 -4.36 -20.93
C LYS A 252 53.17 -4.12 -20.48
N THR A 253 52.97 -3.39 -19.37
CA THR A 253 51.63 -3.08 -18.87
C THR A 253 50.96 -2.00 -19.73
N THR A 254 49.63 -2.02 -19.78
CA THR A 254 48.85 -0.88 -20.28
C THR A 254 48.76 0.16 -19.16
N PRO A 255 49.31 1.37 -19.31
CA PRO A 255 49.22 2.40 -18.27
C PRO A 255 47.79 2.93 -18.16
N VAL A 256 47.29 3.05 -16.93
CA VAL A 256 46.07 3.79 -16.61
C VAL A 256 46.42 5.28 -16.67
N LYS A 257 45.70 6.00 -17.51
CA LYS A 257 45.86 7.43 -17.78
C LYS A 257 44.52 8.14 -17.58
N ALA A 258 44.41 9.40 -18.03
CA ALA A 258 43.16 10.17 -18.00
C ALA A 258 42.62 10.46 -16.58
N PHE A 259 43.52 10.81 -15.67
CA PHE A 259 43.11 11.38 -14.39
C PHE A 259 42.32 12.67 -14.61
N GLN A 260 41.25 12.85 -13.86
CA GLN A 260 40.37 14.02 -13.92
C GLN A 260 40.37 14.74 -12.58
N LYS A 261 40.26 16.07 -12.61
CA LYS A 261 40.22 16.92 -11.42
C LYS A 261 39.11 16.49 -10.49
N TYR A 262 39.48 16.25 -9.24
CA TYR A 262 38.59 15.84 -8.14
C TYR A 262 37.39 16.80 -8.06
N GLN A 263 36.17 16.24 -8.05
CA GLN A 263 34.88 16.98 -8.02
C GLN A 263 34.56 17.87 -9.23
N ILE A 264 35.49 18.10 -10.16
CA ILE A 264 35.31 19.00 -11.31
C ILE A 264 35.11 18.19 -12.60
N GLY A 265 35.85 17.09 -12.78
CA GLY A 265 35.73 16.21 -13.95
C GLY A 265 36.53 16.64 -15.18
N ASP A 266 37.15 17.83 -15.17
CA ASP A 266 38.09 18.26 -16.21
C ASP A 266 39.36 17.38 -16.20
N ALA A 267 40.10 17.33 -17.31
CA ALA A 267 41.40 16.65 -17.33
C ALA A 267 42.35 17.23 -16.27
N ALA A 268 43.13 16.36 -15.61
CA ALA A 268 44.15 16.79 -14.66
C ALA A 268 45.17 17.74 -15.31
N ASP A 269 45.62 18.75 -14.57
CA ASP A 269 46.60 19.72 -15.08
C ASP A 269 47.98 19.07 -15.30
N GLU A 270 48.29 18.04 -14.52
CA GLU A 270 49.49 17.23 -14.65
C GLU A 270 49.15 15.77 -14.90
N GLU A 271 49.83 15.15 -15.86
CA GLU A 271 49.61 13.74 -16.19
C GLU A 271 50.08 12.83 -15.04
N THR A 272 49.31 11.78 -14.79
CA THR A 272 49.67 10.69 -13.88
C THR A 272 49.43 9.37 -14.60
N GLU A 273 50.41 8.48 -14.55
CA GLU A 273 50.29 7.11 -15.05
C GLU A 273 50.32 6.12 -13.90
N VAL A 274 49.43 5.13 -13.92
CA VAL A 274 49.46 3.99 -13.01
C VAL A 274 49.63 2.70 -13.79
N ARG A 275 50.62 1.90 -13.41
CA ARG A 275 50.88 0.57 -13.97
C ARG A 275 50.63 -0.49 -12.92
N ILE A 276 49.98 -1.59 -13.30
CA ILE A 276 49.52 -2.62 -12.37
C ILE A 276 50.06 -3.99 -12.80
N LEU A 277 50.78 -4.63 -11.89
CA LEU A 277 51.32 -5.99 -12.04
C LEU A 277 50.85 -6.85 -10.86
N PHE A 278 50.87 -8.17 -11.03
CA PHE A 278 50.73 -9.10 -9.91
C PHE A 278 51.55 -10.38 -10.13
N ASP A 279 51.90 -11.06 -9.07
CA ASP A 279 52.49 -12.40 -9.11
C ASP A 279 51.79 -13.32 -8.08
N ASN A 280 52.41 -14.43 -7.69
CA ASN A 280 51.84 -15.33 -6.70
C ASN A 280 51.99 -14.82 -5.23
N ALA A 281 52.60 -13.65 -5.01
CA ALA A 281 52.92 -13.11 -3.69
C ALA A 281 52.25 -11.75 -3.41
N ALA A 282 52.22 -10.84 -4.38
CA ALA A 282 51.77 -9.46 -4.18
C ALA A 282 51.07 -8.83 -5.40
N LEU A 283 50.28 -7.80 -5.12
CA LEU A 283 49.84 -6.81 -6.10
C LEU A 283 50.85 -5.66 -6.12
N TYR A 284 51.27 -5.22 -7.31
CA TYR A 284 52.26 -4.18 -7.50
C TYR A 284 51.65 -3.00 -8.25
N LEU A 285 51.81 -1.80 -7.68
CA LEU A 285 51.30 -0.54 -8.23
C LEU A 285 52.48 0.41 -8.45
N GLY A 286 52.66 0.83 -9.70
CA GLY A 286 53.69 1.78 -10.10
C GLY A 286 53.06 3.10 -10.55
N PHE A 287 53.28 4.16 -9.77
CA PHE A 287 52.83 5.52 -10.09
C PHE A 287 53.97 6.31 -10.73
N LYS A 288 53.70 6.96 -11.86
CA LYS A 288 54.56 8.00 -12.46
C LYS A 288 53.79 9.31 -12.46
N CYS A 289 54.22 10.26 -11.64
CA CYS A 289 53.55 11.54 -11.45
C CYS A 289 54.40 12.63 -12.10
N PHE A 290 53.92 13.19 -13.21
CA PHE A 290 54.64 14.28 -13.87
C PHE A 290 54.53 15.56 -13.03
N ASP A 291 55.66 16.23 -12.81
CA ASP A 291 55.73 17.50 -12.12
C ASP A 291 56.92 18.33 -12.67
N PRO A 292 56.67 19.39 -13.45
CA PRO A 292 57.72 20.15 -14.12
C PRO A 292 58.64 20.94 -13.18
N ILE A 293 58.32 21.04 -11.88
CA ILE A 293 59.10 21.83 -10.91
C ILE A 293 59.31 21.01 -9.60
N LEU A 294 60.17 20.00 -9.66
CA LEU A 294 60.39 19.06 -8.55
C LEU A 294 60.93 19.70 -7.25
N ASN A 295 61.60 20.86 -7.33
CA ASN A 295 62.06 21.57 -6.13
C ASN A 295 60.92 22.18 -5.28
N ARG A 296 59.66 22.01 -5.70
CA ARG A 296 58.44 22.43 -5.00
C ARG A 296 57.60 21.27 -4.47
N ILE A 297 58.06 20.02 -4.60
CA ILE A 297 57.39 18.88 -3.98
C ILE A 297 57.37 19.08 -2.46
N ILE A 298 56.17 19.13 -1.88
CA ILE A 298 55.99 19.17 -0.43
C ILE A 298 55.87 17.74 0.06
N ALA A 299 56.96 17.19 0.60
CA ALA A 299 56.94 15.86 1.22
C ALA A 299 57.78 15.86 2.50
N GLU A 300 57.09 15.72 3.63
CA GLU A 300 57.69 15.55 4.95
C GLU A 300 57.76 14.07 5.29
N GLU A 301 58.78 13.66 6.05
CA GLU A 301 58.80 12.32 6.61
C GLU A 301 57.75 12.24 7.73
N LYS A 302 56.74 11.39 7.54
CA LYS A 302 55.64 11.18 8.47
C LYS A 302 55.80 9.83 9.17
N THR A 303 55.38 9.77 10.43
CA THR A 303 55.16 8.48 11.10
C THR A 303 54.06 7.72 10.36
N ARG A 304 54.15 6.39 10.34
CA ARG A 304 53.11 5.55 9.73
C ARG A 304 51.73 5.91 10.28
N ASP A 305 50.75 5.93 9.40
CA ASP A 305 49.33 6.23 9.70
C ASP A 305 49.03 7.69 10.12
N ASP A 306 49.99 8.60 9.97
CA ASP A 306 49.74 10.04 10.13
C ASP A 306 48.83 10.54 9.00
N THR A 307 47.57 10.80 9.34
CA THR A 307 46.53 11.31 8.42
C THR A 307 46.91 12.63 7.73
N SER A 308 47.89 13.38 8.23
CA SER A 308 48.39 14.60 7.57
C SER A 308 49.20 14.33 6.31
N ILE A 309 49.52 13.07 5.99
CA ILE A 309 50.20 12.68 4.75
C ILE A 309 49.44 13.12 3.48
N CYS A 310 48.10 13.25 3.54
CA CYS A 310 47.28 13.81 2.47
C CYS A 310 47.48 15.33 2.25
N ARG A 311 48.29 16.00 3.09
CA ARG A 311 48.74 17.40 2.93
C ARG A 311 50.13 17.49 2.30
N ASN A 312 50.64 16.39 1.75
CA ASN A 312 51.88 16.33 0.99
C ASN A 312 51.56 15.96 -0.46
N ASP A 313 52.56 16.09 -1.31
CA ASP A 313 52.58 15.45 -2.60
C ASP A 313 52.54 13.93 -2.42
N SER A 314 51.38 13.35 -2.68
CA SER A 314 51.09 11.93 -2.48
C SER A 314 50.26 11.31 -3.60
N VAL A 315 50.26 9.98 -3.63
CA VAL A 315 49.35 9.14 -4.40
C VAL A 315 48.55 8.26 -3.45
N GLU A 316 47.29 8.03 -3.78
CA GLU A 316 46.39 7.18 -3.03
C GLU A 316 45.82 6.08 -3.92
N MET A 317 45.63 4.91 -3.34
CA MET A 317 44.97 3.78 -3.98
C MET A 317 43.93 3.20 -3.04
N LEU A 318 42.74 2.94 -3.58
CA LEU A 318 41.64 2.29 -2.90
C LEU A 318 41.23 1.08 -3.72
N PHE A 319 41.18 -0.10 -3.11
CA PHE A 319 40.65 -1.28 -3.78
C PHE A 319 39.80 -2.15 -2.86
N SER A 320 38.85 -2.86 -3.47
CA SER A 320 38.02 -3.86 -2.82
C SER A 320 38.17 -5.20 -3.55
N PRO A 321 38.70 -6.23 -2.88
CA PRO A 321 38.81 -7.58 -3.43
C PRO A 321 37.46 -8.34 -3.42
N TYR A 322 36.40 -7.71 -2.91
CA TYR A 322 35.06 -8.28 -2.77
C TYR A 322 34.04 -7.42 -3.55
N PRO A 323 33.72 -7.76 -4.82
CA PRO A 323 32.82 -6.94 -5.64
C PRO A 323 31.45 -6.67 -5.01
N GLN A 324 30.95 -7.58 -4.16
CA GLN A 324 29.65 -7.47 -3.48
C GLN A 324 29.71 -6.95 -2.04
N SER A 325 30.89 -6.54 -1.53
CA SER A 325 31.06 -6.08 -0.14
C SER A 325 31.55 -4.65 -0.07
N ASP A 326 31.22 -3.94 1.01
CA ASP A 326 31.72 -2.59 1.26
C ASP A 326 33.13 -2.57 1.88
N ILE A 327 33.80 -3.73 2.00
CA ILE A 327 35.16 -3.82 2.54
C ILE A 327 36.16 -3.30 1.49
N PHE A 328 36.99 -2.33 1.87
CA PHE A 328 38.08 -1.81 1.04
C PHE A 328 39.36 -1.56 1.83
N TYR A 329 40.49 -1.61 1.12
CA TYR A 329 41.79 -1.19 1.62
C TYR A 329 42.18 0.13 0.96
N HIS A 330 42.72 1.04 1.76
CA HIS A 330 43.14 2.38 1.34
C HIS A 330 44.59 2.61 1.73
N PHE A 331 45.43 2.99 0.78
CA PHE A 331 46.83 3.31 1.00
C PHE A 331 47.13 4.71 0.46
N ILE A 332 47.95 5.47 1.19
CA ILE A 332 48.50 6.76 0.77
C ILE A 332 50.01 6.72 0.90
N VAL A 333 50.71 7.13 -0.16
CA VAL A 333 52.18 7.17 -0.20
C VAL A 333 52.63 8.55 -0.68
N ASN A 334 53.50 9.22 0.08
CA ASN A 334 54.11 10.48 -0.34
C ASN A 334 55.47 10.25 -1.03
N PHE A 335 56.04 11.30 -1.62
CA PHE A 335 57.35 11.22 -2.31
C PHE A 335 58.51 10.73 -1.41
N LYS A 336 58.43 10.91 -0.08
CA LYS A 336 59.44 10.41 0.87
C LYS A 336 59.24 8.93 1.23
N GLY A 337 58.21 8.28 0.70
CA GLY A 337 57.88 6.88 1.00
C GLY A 337 57.17 6.69 2.34
N SER A 338 56.71 7.77 2.99
CA SER A 338 55.83 7.64 4.15
C SER A 338 54.52 6.98 3.74
N LEU A 339 53.95 6.19 4.64
CA LEU A 339 52.77 5.36 4.38
C LEU A 339 51.66 5.67 5.38
N TYR A 340 50.45 5.76 4.85
CA TYR A 340 49.22 5.53 5.59
C TYR A 340 48.51 4.33 4.97
N ASP A 341 48.04 3.40 5.80
CA ASP A 341 47.23 2.29 5.34
C ASP A 341 46.07 1.98 6.27
N ALA A 342 44.93 1.63 5.69
CA ALA A 342 43.71 1.40 6.43
C ALA A 342 42.81 0.37 5.75
N GLU A 343 42.16 -0.47 6.56
CA GLU A 343 41.03 -1.29 6.15
C GLU A 343 39.74 -0.59 6.57
N ASN A 344 38.85 -0.27 5.63
CA ASN A 344 37.58 0.43 5.92
C ASN A 344 37.75 1.72 6.74
N ARG A 345 38.79 2.51 6.43
CA ARG A 345 39.16 3.74 7.18
C ARG A 345 39.68 3.49 8.60
N ASN A 346 39.91 2.24 9.00
CA ASN A 346 40.56 1.89 10.26
C ASN A 346 42.09 1.85 10.06
N ALA A 347 42.76 2.96 10.42
CA ALA A 347 44.21 3.09 10.35
C ALA A 347 44.97 2.25 11.41
N ASN A 348 44.27 1.53 12.30
CA ASN A 348 44.95 0.55 13.17
C ASN A 348 45.35 -0.71 12.42
N TRP A 349 44.70 -0.99 11.30
CA TRP A 349 45.08 -2.10 10.44
C TRP A 349 46.35 -1.73 9.69
N ASN A 350 47.34 -2.62 9.74
CA ASN A 350 48.65 -2.41 9.15
C ASN A 350 48.98 -3.56 8.20
N CYS A 351 49.16 -3.26 6.92
CA CYS A 351 49.65 -4.13 5.89
C CYS A 351 51.08 -4.57 6.23
N ARG A 352 51.23 -5.86 6.55
CA ARG A 352 52.52 -6.45 6.91
C ARG A 352 53.38 -6.62 5.66
N ASN A 353 54.69 -6.41 5.79
CA ASN A 353 55.67 -6.61 4.72
C ASN A 353 55.41 -5.80 3.42
N ILE A 354 54.62 -4.73 3.49
CA ILE A 354 54.49 -3.79 2.38
C ILE A 354 55.87 -3.19 2.05
N LYS A 355 56.20 -3.09 0.76
CA LYS A 355 57.43 -2.46 0.28
C LYS A 355 57.10 -1.24 -0.54
N ILE A 356 57.80 -0.15 -0.27
CA ILE A 356 57.61 1.14 -0.95
C ILE A 356 58.98 1.67 -1.34
N ALA A 357 59.10 2.13 -2.57
CA ALA A 357 60.25 2.89 -3.02
C ALA A 357 59.80 4.02 -3.92
N SER A 358 60.40 5.20 -3.74
CA SER A 358 60.14 6.38 -4.56
C SER A 358 61.44 6.88 -5.20
N SER A 359 61.34 7.43 -6.41
CA SER A 359 62.47 8.00 -7.13
C SER A 359 62.08 9.34 -7.78
N GLY A 360 63.06 10.23 -7.99
CA GLY A 360 62.88 11.52 -8.64
C GLY A 360 63.58 11.57 -9.99
N GLY A 361 62.85 11.97 -11.04
CA GLY A 361 63.38 12.26 -12.37
C GLY A 361 63.73 13.75 -12.54
N SER A 362 63.77 14.24 -13.78
CA SER A 362 63.93 15.67 -14.09
C SER A 362 62.62 16.47 -13.98
N ASP A 363 61.51 15.82 -14.32
CA ASP A 363 60.17 16.39 -14.54
C ASP A 363 59.05 15.45 -14.06
N PHE A 364 59.39 14.43 -13.28
CA PHE A 364 58.45 13.50 -12.68
C PHE A 364 59.02 12.92 -11.38
N TRP A 365 58.15 12.30 -10.59
CA TRP A 365 58.56 11.38 -9.53
C TRP A 365 57.75 10.09 -9.61
N THR A 366 58.28 9.03 -9.03
CA THR A 366 57.66 7.71 -9.03
C THR A 366 57.45 7.18 -7.63
N ALA A 367 56.42 6.36 -7.46
CA ALA A 367 56.23 5.50 -6.29
C ALA A 367 55.89 4.08 -6.76
N VAL A 368 56.61 3.10 -6.23
CA VAL A 368 56.32 1.67 -6.44
C VAL A 368 55.89 1.07 -5.11
N VAL A 369 54.70 0.47 -5.08
CA VAL A 369 54.11 -0.14 -3.89
C VAL A 369 53.86 -1.63 -4.16
N ALA A 370 54.44 -2.50 -3.34
CA ALA A 370 54.16 -3.94 -3.35
C ALA A 370 53.30 -4.30 -2.14
N ILE A 371 52.08 -4.77 -2.40
CA ILE A 371 51.05 -5.11 -1.41
C ILE A 371 50.95 -6.64 -1.33
N PRO A 372 51.46 -7.29 -0.27
CA PRO A 372 51.41 -8.75 -0.14
C PRO A 372 49.97 -9.24 0.05
N PHE A 373 49.55 -10.23 -0.73
CA PHE A 373 48.20 -10.81 -0.61
C PHE A 373 48.00 -11.44 0.78
N SER A 374 49.05 -12.00 1.38
CA SER A 374 49.03 -12.60 2.72
C SER A 374 48.77 -11.61 3.86
N SER A 375 48.85 -10.31 3.59
CA SER A 375 48.56 -9.25 4.55
C SER A 375 47.11 -8.80 4.51
N LEU A 376 46.36 -9.19 3.49
CA LEU A 376 44.94 -8.93 3.34
C LEU A 376 44.12 -10.01 4.09
N GLY A 377 42.83 -9.78 4.34
CA GLY A 377 41.97 -10.65 5.16
C GLY A 377 42.06 -12.16 4.84
N PRO A 378 41.75 -13.04 5.81
CA PRO A 378 42.04 -14.49 5.74
C PRO A 378 41.34 -15.23 4.59
N ASP A 379 40.27 -14.67 4.04
CA ASP A 379 39.49 -15.26 2.96
C ASP A 379 39.96 -14.82 1.56
N ILE A 380 40.96 -13.93 1.47
CA ILE A 380 41.49 -13.44 0.19
C ILE A 380 42.46 -14.48 -0.37
N LYS A 381 42.04 -15.12 -1.47
CA LYS A 381 42.90 -15.99 -2.27
C LYS A 381 43.75 -15.17 -3.24
N ILE A 382 44.91 -15.71 -3.62
CA ILE A 382 45.72 -15.16 -4.72
C ILE A 382 44.82 -15.13 -5.97
N PRO A 383 44.67 -13.96 -6.64
CA PRO A 383 43.81 -13.84 -7.81
C PRO A 383 44.21 -14.79 -8.95
N ASP A 384 43.23 -15.51 -9.49
CA ASP A 384 43.37 -16.26 -10.74
C ASP A 384 43.12 -15.33 -11.93
N ILE A 385 43.54 -15.75 -13.13
CA ILE A 385 43.23 -15.01 -14.36
C ILE A 385 41.70 -14.94 -14.55
N GLY A 386 41.19 -13.73 -14.74
CA GLY A 386 39.77 -13.37 -14.84
C GLY A 386 39.14 -12.91 -13.53
N THR A 387 39.84 -12.97 -12.39
CA THR A 387 39.35 -12.38 -11.14
C THR A 387 39.11 -10.88 -11.31
N GLN A 388 38.05 -10.36 -10.68
CA GLN A 388 37.68 -8.94 -10.75
C GLN A 388 37.69 -8.31 -9.36
N TRP A 389 38.41 -7.22 -9.20
CA TRP A 389 38.39 -6.34 -8.02
C TRP A 389 37.87 -4.96 -8.41
N ARG A 390 37.45 -4.14 -7.45
CA ARG A 390 37.15 -2.73 -7.68
C ARG A 390 38.33 -1.88 -7.26
N ILE A 391 38.71 -0.86 -8.03
CA ILE A 391 39.87 0.00 -7.70
C ILE A 391 39.66 1.47 -8.11
N LYS A 392 40.29 2.38 -7.37
CA LYS A 392 40.34 3.82 -7.66
C LYS A 392 41.67 4.41 -7.19
N PHE A 393 42.13 5.44 -7.89
CA PHE A 393 43.37 6.17 -7.62
C PHE A 393 43.11 7.66 -7.40
N LEU A 394 43.93 8.30 -6.57
CA LEU A 394 43.94 9.74 -6.36
C LEU A 394 45.39 10.25 -6.37
N ARG A 395 45.62 11.43 -6.93
CA ARG A 395 46.89 12.17 -6.87
C ARG A 395 46.63 13.50 -6.18
N THR A 396 47.42 13.82 -5.17
CA THR A 396 47.42 15.12 -4.49
C THR A 396 48.71 15.85 -4.79
N LYS A 397 48.63 17.04 -5.41
CA LYS A 397 49.74 17.97 -5.62
C LYS A 397 49.54 19.22 -4.78
N MET A 398 50.57 19.74 -4.11
CA MET A 398 50.40 20.84 -3.14
C MET A 398 50.73 22.24 -3.67
N LEU A 399 51.75 22.39 -4.51
CA LEU A 399 52.19 23.68 -5.07
C LEU A 399 52.10 23.70 -6.60
N PRO A 400 51.89 24.87 -7.24
CA PRO A 400 51.70 26.20 -6.63
C PRO A 400 50.34 26.40 -5.96
N GLN A 401 49.37 25.55 -6.28
CA GLN A 401 48.07 25.45 -5.62
C GLN A 401 47.75 23.97 -5.40
N LYS A 402 46.96 23.67 -4.37
CA LYS A 402 46.55 22.30 -4.10
C LYS A 402 45.66 21.80 -5.25
N ASN A 403 46.11 20.78 -5.97
CA ASN A 403 45.38 20.12 -7.03
C ASN A 403 45.16 18.64 -6.68
N LEU A 404 43.94 18.14 -6.89
CA LEU A 404 43.62 16.74 -6.72
C LEU A 404 43.05 16.21 -8.03
N SER A 405 43.52 15.04 -8.43
CA SER A 405 43.00 14.35 -9.61
C SER A 405 42.78 12.87 -9.31
N MET A 406 41.70 12.29 -9.84
CA MET A 406 41.29 10.91 -9.59
C MET A 406 41.10 10.11 -10.88
N TYR A 407 41.15 8.79 -10.75
CA TYR A 407 40.71 7.85 -11.76
C TYR A 407 40.06 6.60 -11.11
N PRO A 408 38.89 6.13 -11.57
CA PRO A 408 37.98 6.84 -12.47
C PRO A 408 37.38 8.08 -11.81
N PHE A 409 36.86 9.01 -12.62
CA PHE A 409 36.12 10.15 -12.10
C PHE A 409 34.82 9.72 -11.44
N SER A 410 34.53 10.38 -10.32
CA SER A 410 33.29 10.24 -9.57
C SER A 410 33.09 11.52 -8.76
N LEU A 411 31.82 11.88 -8.57
CA LEU A 411 31.42 13.03 -7.75
C LEU A 411 31.47 12.72 -6.25
N ASP A 412 31.68 11.46 -5.86
CA ASP A 412 31.67 11.03 -4.47
C ASP A 412 32.93 11.44 -3.70
N ALA A 413 32.77 11.62 -2.37
CA ALA A 413 33.87 11.90 -1.48
C ALA A 413 34.89 10.74 -1.47
N PHE A 414 36.19 11.01 -1.65
CA PHE A 414 37.25 9.99 -1.54
C PHE A 414 37.71 9.89 -0.07
N PRO A 415 37.92 8.68 0.51
CA PRO A 415 37.78 7.34 -0.09
C PRO A 415 36.32 6.83 -0.13
N SER A 416 35.85 6.41 -1.31
CA SER A 416 34.55 5.75 -1.54
C SER A 416 34.67 4.70 -2.64
N LEU A 417 33.93 3.59 -2.50
CA LEU A 417 33.83 2.52 -3.50
C LEU A 417 32.89 2.85 -4.67
N ALA A 418 32.12 3.94 -4.58
CA ALA A 418 31.25 4.38 -5.65
C ALA A 418 32.08 4.88 -6.85
N GLY A 419 31.72 4.46 -8.06
CA GLY A 419 32.44 4.81 -9.29
C GLY A 419 33.88 4.29 -9.36
N CYS A 420 34.15 3.09 -8.82
CA CYS A 420 35.43 2.40 -9.03
C CYS A 420 35.51 1.76 -10.43
N ALA A 421 36.72 1.57 -10.93
CA ALA A 421 36.99 0.74 -12.10
C ALA A 421 36.97 -0.75 -11.72
N ASP A 422 36.64 -1.60 -12.69
CA ASP A 422 36.82 -3.04 -12.58
C ASP A 422 38.27 -3.40 -12.94
N LEU A 423 39.05 -3.80 -11.92
CA LEU A 423 40.38 -4.37 -12.08
C LEU A 423 40.26 -5.85 -12.44
N VAL A 424 40.54 -6.19 -13.68
CA VAL A 424 40.57 -7.57 -14.17
C VAL A 424 42.00 -8.08 -14.14
N PHE A 425 42.22 -9.19 -13.42
CA PHE A 425 43.50 -9.90 -13.43
C PHE A 425 43.61 -10.69 -14.74
N ASP A 426 44.26 -10.14 -15.78
CA ASP A 426 44.14 -10.67 -17.14
C ASP A 426 45.49 -11.13 -17.72
N SER A 427 45.38 -12.05 -18.68
CA SER A 427 46.39 -12.42 -19.66
C SER A 427 45.87 -12.13 -21.09
N ALA A 428 45.36 -10.92 -21.37
CA ALA A 428 44.83 -10.49 -22.69
C ALA A 428 45.83 -10.68 -23.85
N ARG A 429 47.06 -11.09 -23.53
CA ARG A 429 48.15 -11.35 -24.41
C ARG A 429 48.70 -12.74 -24.11
N ASP A 430 49.03 -13.51 -25.15
CA ASP A 430 49.91 -14.67 -24.95
C ASP A 430 51.30 -14.22 -24.48
N ASN A 431 52.17 -15.18 -24.14
CA ASN A 431 53.56 -14.92 -23.73
C ASN A 431 54.39 -14.09 -24.74
N ASP A 432 53.91 -13.95 -25.99
CA ASP A 432 54.53 -13.16 -27.06
C ASP A 432 53.84 -11.79 -27.28
N GLY A 433 52.83 -11.43 -26.49
CA GLY A 433 52.15 -10.14 -26.58
C GLY A 433 50.91 -10.09 -27.48
N ARG A 434 50.43 -11.23 -28.03
CA ARG A 434 49.35 -11.29 -29.05
C ARG A 434 47.94 -11.27 -28.45
N LYS A 435 47.05 -10.44 -29.00
CA LYS A 435 45.68 -10.21 -28.51
C LYS A 435 44.68 -11.24 -29.08
N PHE A 436 43.88 -11.86 -28.21
CA PHE A 436 42.73 -12.70 -28.59
C PHE A 436 41.42 -11.94 -28.38
N SER A 437 40.37 -12.28 -29.14
CA SER A 437 39.00 -11.82 -28.86
C SER A 437 37.96 -12.88 -29.23
N ALA A 438 36.78 -12.82 -28.63
CA ALA A 438 35.64 -13.66 -29.00
C ALA A 438 34.32 -12.93 -28.69
N ASN A 439 33.28 -13.25 -29.46
CA ASN A 439 31.94 -12.68 -29.38
C ASN A 439 30.87 -13.79 -29.33
N ILE A 440 29.79 -13.55 -28.58
CA ILE A 440 28.63 -14.45 -28.48
C ILE A 440 27.39 -13.74 -29.02
N ASP A 441 26.63 -14.43 -29.87
CA ASP A 441 25.35 -13.94 -30.38
C ASP A 441 24.21 -14.40 -29.47
N ASN A 442 23.58 -13.46 -28.75
CA ASN A 442 22.46 -13.69 -27.83
C ASN A 442 21.08 -13.61 -28.52
N THR A 443 21.00 -13.47 -29.85
CA THR A 443 19.73 -13.26 -30.56
C THR A 443 18.86 -14.52 -30.69
N GLN A 444 19.41 -15.72 -30.46
CA GLN A 444 18.69 -16.99 -30.55
C GLN A 444 18.28 -17.51 -29.16
N ASN A 445 17.17 -16.97 -28.67
CA ASN A 445 16.63 -17.28 -27.35
C ASN A 445 16.12 -18.72 -27.25
N TRP A 446 16.58 -19.39 -26.17
CA TRP A 446 16.26 -20.74 -25.69
C TRP A 446 16.98 -21.89 -26.42
N GLY A 447 18.23 -22.14 -26.02
CA GLY A 447 18.91 -23.43 -26.19
C GLY A 447 20.03 -23.52 -27.22
N CYS A 448 20.37 -22.45 -27.95
CA CYS A 448 21.50 -22.42 -28.91
C CYS A 448 22.07 -21.01 -29.05
N ASN A 449 23.31 -20.76 -28.61
CA ASN A 449 24.00 -19.48 -28.85
C ASN A 449 25.24 -19.72 -29.73
N ASN A 450 25.53 -18.78 -30.64
CA ASN A 450 26.68 -18.87 -31.54
C ASN A 450 27.89 -18.14 -30.93
N LEU A 451 29.00 -18.87 -30.73
CA LEU A 451 30.27 -18.31 -30.26
C LEU A 451 31.26 -18.21 -31.43
N THR A 452 31.75 -17.00 -31.68
CA THR A 452 32.80 -16.74 -32.67
C THR A 452 34.09 -16.34 -31.97
N VAL A 453 35.19 -17.03 -32.28
CA VAL A 453 36.52 -16.76 -31.71
C VAL A 453 37.44 -16.20 -32.80
N PHE A 454 38.06 -15.06 -32.52
CA PHE A 454 39.00 -14.39 -33.41
C PHE A 454 40.43 -14.63 -32.91
N PHE A 455 41.30 -15.03 -33.85
CA PHE A 455 42.68 -15.36 -33.55
C PHE A 455 43.62 -14.28 -34.11
N PRO A 456 44.72 -13.95 -33.41
CA PRO A 456 45.69 -13.00 -33.92
C PRO A 456 46.34 -13.49 -35.23
N ALA A 457 46.76 -12.56 -36.09
CA ALA A 457 47.46 -12.87 -37.33
C ALA A 457 48.71 -13.74 -37.05
N ALA A 458 48.92 -14.77 -37.87
CA ALA A 458 50.00 -15.73 -37.69
C ALA A 458 51.36 -15.02 -37.70
N GLY A 459 52.11 -15.10 -36.60
CA GLY A 459 53.55 -14.81 -36.62
C GLY A 459 54.31 -15.92 -37.37
N ASN A 460 55.64 -15.78 -37.50
CA ASN A 460 56.51 -16.70 -38.25
C ASN A 460 56.56 -18.17 -37.73
N LYS A 461 55.73 -18.57 -36.76
CA LYS A 461 55.67 -19.93 -36.20
C LYS A 461 54.21 -20.40 -36.04
N PRO A 462 53.81 -21.54 -36.63
CA PRO A 462 52.49 -22.13 -36.41
C PRO A 462 52.34 -22.65 -34.97
N ARG A 463 51.19 -22.39 -34.34
CA ARG A 463 50.84 -22.90 -33.01
C ARG A 463 49.52 -23.68 -33.03
N VAL A 464 49.43 -24.68 -32.16
CA VAL A 464 48.22 -25.48 -31.92
C VAL A 464 47.64 -25.04 -30.59
N TYR A 465 46.35 -24.71 -30.59
CA TYR A 465 45.62 -24.33 -29.38
C TYR A 465 44.55 -25.37 -29.05
N THR A 466 44.21 -25.53 -27.78
CA THR A 466 43.02 -26.27 -27.37
C THR A 466 42.06 -25.32 -26.66
N GLY A 467 40.78 -25.37 -27.03
CA GLY A 467 39.74 -24.61 -26.34
C GLY A 467 38.99 -25.48 -25.38
N GLU A 468 38.90 -25.00 -24.16
CA GLU A 468 38.09 -25.57 -23.10
C GLU A 468 36.94 -24.60 -22.84
N LEU A 469 35.71 -25.07 -23.05
CA LEU A 469 34.51 -24.35 -22.68
C LEU A 469 33.99 -24.91 -21.37
N ILE A 470 33.86 -24.02 -20.40
CA ILE A 470 33.37 -24.33 -19.07
C ILE A 470 32.14 -23.46 -18.85
N LEU A 471 30.96 -24.07 -18.84
CA LEU A 471 29.74 -23.40 -18.43
C LEU A 471 29.62 -23.56 -16.91
N SER A 472 29.46 -22.44 -16.20
CA SER A 472 29.29 -22.40 -14.75
C SER A 472 28.02 -21.66 -14.37
N ASP A 473 27.23 -22.29 -13.50
CA ASP A 473 26.16 -21.66 -12.74
C ASP A 473 26.76 -21.01 -11.47
N VAL A 474 26.44 -19.73 -11.23
CA VAL A 474 26.91 -18.93 -10.07
C VAL A 474 26.57 -19.56 -8.72
N LEU A 475 25.47 -20.31 -8.62
CA LEU A 475 24.96 -20.79 -7.33
C LEU A 475 25.23 -22.27 -7.05
N ASN A 476 25.25 -23.12 -8.09
CA ASN A 476 25.28 -24.58 -7.90
C ASN A 476 26.66 -25.21 -8.12
N ASN A 477 27.65 -24.47 -8.60
CA ASN A 477 29.01 -24.96 -8.85
C ASN A 477 29.09 -26.20 -9.78
N GLU A 478 28.02 -26.52 -10.51
CA GLU A 478 28.02 -27.57 -11.53
C GLU A 478 28.77 -27.04 -12.76
N LEU A 479 29.89 -27.69 -13.08
CA LEU A 479 30.76 -27.33 -14.19
C LEU A 479 30.49 -28.26 -15.37
N TYR A 480 29.84 -27.75 -16.40
CA TYR A 480 29.78 -28.45 -17.67
C TYR A 480 31.04 -28.13 -18.47
N LYS A 481 31.91 -29.13 -18.63
CA LYS A 481 33.17 -29.01 -19.36
C LYS A 481 33.03 -29.63 -20.75
N ALA A 482 33.03 -28.80 -21.78
CA ALA A 482 33.14 -29.23 -23.17
C ALA A 482 34.55 -28.92 -23.67
N GLU A 483 35.40 -29.94 -23.80
CA GLU A 483 36.73 -29.80 -24.38
C GLU A 483 36.62 -29.91 -25.90
N LYS A 484 37.02 -28.86 -26.64
CA LYS A 484 36.98 -28.85 -28.11
C LYS A 484 38.37 -28.51 -28.62
N LYS A 485 39.07 -29.51 -29.15
CA LYS A 485 40.38 -29.30 -29.79
C LYS A 485 40.19 -28.62 -31.14
N PHE A 486 40.95 -27.57 -31.41
CA PHE A 486 40.96 -26.94 -32.73
C PHE A 486 42.39 -26.68 -33.20
N SER A 487 42.74 -27.19 -34.38
CA SER A 487 43.98 -26.80 -35.03
C SER A 487 43.72 -25.54 -35.85
N LEU A 488 44.54 -24.50 -35.67
CA LEU A 488 44.51 -23.33 -36.53
C LEU A 488 45.40 -23.59 -37.75
N PRO A 489 44.85 -23.59 -38.97
CA PRO A 489 45.65 -23.61 -40.18
C PRO A 489 46.45 -22.30 -40.29
N ALA A 490 47.62 -22.35 -40.92
CA ALA A 490 48.42 -21.15 -41.19
C ALA A 490 47.57 -20.12 -41.98
N GLY A 491 47.47 -18.89 -41.47
CA GLY A 491 46.81 -17.77 -42.17
C GLY A 491 45.34 -17.52 -41.87
N LEU A 492 44.67 -18.31 -41.02
CA LEU A 492 43.27 -18.04 -40.62
C LEU A 492 43.16 -16.96 -39.53
N GLN A 493 42.31 -15.94 -39.75
CA GLN A 493 42.08 -14.83 -38.81
C GLN A 493 40.89 -15.06 -37.84
N SER A 494 39.97 -15.98 -38.15
CA SER A 494 38.77 -16.23 -37.33
C SER A 494 38.25 -17.66 -37.49
N LEU A 495 37.74 -18.25 -36.41
CA LEU A 495 37.02 -19.53 -36.44
C LEU A 495 35.63 -19.33 -35.82
N SER A 496 34.57 -19.59 -36.59
CA SER A 496 33.20 -19.66 -36.08
C SER A 496 32.80 -21.12 -35.86
N ARG A 497 32.27 -21.45 -34.68
CA ARG A 497 31.82 -22.80 -34.32
C ARG A 497 30.55 -22.73 -33.49
N GLU A 498 29.53 -23.44 -33.94
CA GLU A 498 28.31 -23.66 -33.16
C GLU A 498 28.62 -24.53 -31.93
N ILE A 499 28.11 -24.11 -30.77
CA ILE A 499 28.25 -24.80 -29.49
C ILE A 499 26.85 -24.87 -28.86
N LEU A 500 26.30 -26.09 -28.80
CA LEU A 500 25.01 -26.38 -28.19
C LEU A 500 25.21 -26.60 -26.69
N TYR A 501 24.34 -26.04 -25.85
CA TYR A 501 24.31 -26.32 -24.42
C TYR A 501 22.90 -26.19 -23.85
N GLU A 502 22.61 -27.00 -22.83
CA GLU A 502 21.33 -27.04 -22.12
C GLU A 502 21.36 -26.08 -20.92
N ILE A 503 20.31 -25.27 -20.76
CA ILE A 503 20.17 -24.32 -19.65
C ILE A 503 19.18 -24.92 -18.64
N LYS A 504 19.68 -25.34 -17.47
CA LYS A 504 18.85 -25.89 -16.40
C LYS A 504 18.43 -24.81 -15.42
N ASN A 505 17.23 -24.24 -15.60
CA ASN A 505 16.47 -23.35 -14.69
C ASN A 505 17.26 -22.42 -13.73
N GLY A 506 16.99 -21.11 -13.81
CA GLY A 506 16.96 -20.25 -12.62
C GLY A 506 18.15 -19.33 -12.32
N ASN A 507 19.35 -19.50 -12.90
CA ASN A 507 20.50 -18.65 -12.54
C ASN A 507 21.15 -17.84 -13.68
N GLU A 508 22.00 -16.86 -13.35
CA GLU A 508 22.90 -16.24 -14.32
C GLU A 508 23.92 -17.30 -14.76
N TYR A 509 24.01 -17.57 -16.06
CA TYR A 509 25.00 -18.51 -16.59
C TYR A 509 26.17 -17.75 -17.15
N PHE A 510 27.37 -18.20 -16.77
CA PHE A 510 28.61 -17.70 -17.33
C PHE A 510 29.28 -18.79 -18.16
N LEU A 511 29.67 -18.44 -19.38
CA LEU A 511 30.45 -19.29 -20.25
C LEU A 511 31.91 -18.85 -20.20
N LYS A 512 32.79 -19.67 -19.63
CA LYS A 512 34.24 -19.46 -19.60
C LYS A 512 34.88 -20.19 -20.78
N LEU A 513 35.50 -19.44 -21.68
CA LEU A 513 36.32 -19.97 -22.77
C LEU A 513 37.79 -19.84 -22.37
N ARG A 514 38.52 -20.95 -22.31
CA ARG A 514 39.96 -21.00 -22.07
C ARG A 514 40.67 -21.52 -23.31
N ILE A 515 41.63 -20.76 -23.82
CA ILE A 515 42.53 -21.13 -24.91
C ILE A 515 43.87 -21.54 -24.29
N ILE A 516 44.30 -22.78 -24.52
CA ILE A 516 45.54 -23.34 -24.02
C ILE A 516 46.52 -23.46 -25.18
N ASP A 517 47.73 -22.95 -25.02
CA ASP A 517 48.82 -23.20 -25.96
C ASP A 517 49.41 -24.59 -25.68
N VAL A 518 49.23 -25.51 -26.63
CA VAL A 518 49.64 -26.91 -26.47
C VAL A 518 51.15 -27.04 -26.29
N GLN A 519 51.95 -26.11 -26.82
CA GLN A 519 53.41 -26.17 -26.74
C GLN A 519 53.93 -25.74 -25.36
N ASN A 520 53.27 -24.79 -24.70
CA ASN A 520 53.70 -24.22 -23.42
C ASN A 520 52.92 -24.77 -22.22
N ALA A 521 51.97 -25.69 -22.46
CA ALA A 521 51.09 -26.31 -21.45
C ALA A 521 50.44 -25.31 -20.48
N SER A 522 50.25 -24.06 -20.92
CA SER A 522 49.75 -22.95 -20.12
C SER A 522 48.58 -22.28 -20.81
N ALA A 523 47.69 -21.68 -20.00
CA ALA A 523 46.57 -20.91 -20.52
C ALA A 523 47.14 -19.71 -21.30
N ALA A 524 46.91 -19.69 -22.61
CA ALA A 524 47.31 -18.58 -23.47
C ALA A 524 46.33 -17.42 -23.37
N TRP A 525 45.05 -17.71 -23.12
CA TRP A 525 44.00 -16.71 -22.99
C TRP A 525 42.75 -17.29 -22.31
N THR A 526 41.98 -16.47 -21.61
CA THR A 526 40.68 -16.87 -21.02
C THR A 526 39.71 -15.70 -21.10
N LYS A 527 38.45 -15.96 -21.47
CA LYS A 527 37.36 -14.96 -21.46
C LYS A 527 36.10 -15.55 -20.84
N LEU A 528 35.40 -14.73 -20.06
CA LEU A 528 34.11 -15.06 -19.47
C LEU A 528 33.00 -14.30 -20.23
N PHE A 529 31.91 -14.98 -20.58
CA PHE A 529 30.72 -14.39 -21.19
C PHE A 529 29.53 -14.53 -20.26
N LYS A 530 28.78 -13.45 -20.04
CA LYS A 530 27.45 -13.49 -19.41
C LYS A 530 26.41 -13.83 -20.47
N LEU A 531 25.54 -14.80 -20.18
CA LEU A 531 24.47 -15.22 -21.08
C LEU A 531 23.16 -14.51 -20.71
N GLU A 532 22.51 -13.89 -21.68
CA GLU A 532 21.24 -13.16 -21.49
C GLU A 532 20.07 -13.97 -22.02
N PHE A 533 19.01 -14.13 -21.21
CA PHE A 533 17.79 -14.85 -21.60
C PHE A 533 16.56 -14.09 -21.12
N ASN A 534 15.54 -13.97 -21.98
CA ASN A 534 14.20 -13.60 -21.54
C ASN A 534 13.62 -14.75 -20.70
N ARG A 535 13.37 -14.48 -19.42
CA ARG A 535 12.82 -15.46 -18.48
C ARG A 535 11.31 -15.33 -18.33
N PRO A 536 10.54 -16.40 -18.58
CA PRO A 536 9.19 -16.50 -18.04
C PRO A 536 9.25 -16.59 -16.51
N GLU A 537 8.17 -16.16 -15.88
CA GLU A 537 8.03 -16.09 -14.42
C GLU A 537 8.05 -17.47 -13.73
N PHE A 538 7.66 -18.50 -14.49
CA PHE A 538 7.67 -19.91 -14.07
C PHE A 538 8.40 -20.75 -15.12
N SER A 539 9.11 -21.76 -14.67
CA SER A 539 9.64 -22.81 -15.54
C SER A 539 8.54 -23.71 -16.07
N VAL A 540 8.80 -24.44 -17.16
CA VAL A 540 7.83 -25.36 -17.78
C VAL A 540 7.35 -26.43 -16.77
N SER A 541 8.25 -26.95 -15.94
CA SER A 541 7.94 -27.91 -14.90
C SER A 541 7.07 -27.32 -13.79
N GLU A 542 7.34 -26.08 -13.36
CA GLU A 542 6.50 -25.36 -12.40
C GLU A 542 5.11 -25.05 -12.97
N CYS A 543 5.03 -24.64 -14.24
CA CYS A 543 3.75 -24.42 -14.93
C CYS A 543 2.90 -25.69 -14.94
N LYS A 544 3.50 -26.83 -15.32
CA LYS A 544 2.81 -28.13 -15.36
C LYS A 544 2.34 -28.55 -13.97
N SER A 545 3.20 -28.46 -12.95
CA SER A 545 2.86 -28.79 -11.56
C SER A 545 1.70 -27.93 -11.02
N LYS A 546 1.71 -26.62 -11.31
CA LYS A 546 0.62 -25.71 -10.90
C LYS A 546 -0.69 -26.01 -11.63
N LEU A 547 -0.65 -26.26 -12.94
CA LEU A 547 -1.86 -26.63 -13.70
C LEU A 547 -2.45 -27.96 -13.22
N GLU A 548 -1.62 -28.94 -12.89
CA GLU A 548 -2.08 -30.21 -12.29
C GLU A 548 -2.71 -29.99 -10.90
N THR A 549 -2.12 -29.09 -10.09
CA THR A 549 -2.69 -28.71 -8.79
C THR A 549 -4.03 -28.00 -8.94
N LEU A 550 -4.14 -27.11 -9.93
CA LEU A 550 -5.39 -26.43 -10.29
C LEU A 550 -6.43 -27.43 -10.83
N ALA A 551 -6.02 -28.41 -11.63
CA ALA A 551 -6.91 -29.45 -12.15
C ALA A 551 -7.54 -30.25 -11.01
N LYS A 552 -6.70 -30.74 -10.08
CA LYS A 552 -7.16 -31.41 -8.85
C LYS A 552 -8.08 -30.50 -8.04
N SER A 553 -7.69 -29.24 -7.89
CA SER A 553 -8.48 -28.29 -7.12
C SER A 553 -9.85 -28.03 -7.75
N ALA A 554 -9.91 -27.97 -9.07
CA ALA A 554 -11.14 -27.82 -9.85
C ALA A 554 -12.02 -29.09 -9.82
N ASP A 555 -11.43 -30.28 -9.65
CA ASP A 555 -12.18 -31.53 -9.48
C ASP A 555 -12.91 -31.62 -8.15
N GLU A 556 -12.35 -31.01 -7.11
CA GLU A 556 -12.95 -30.92 -5.77
C GLU A 556 -14.01 -29.81 -5.64
N LEU A 557 -14.11 -28.90 -6.62
CA LEU A 557 -15.13 -27.85 -6.63
C LEU A 557 -16.53 -28.43 -6.95
N PRO A 558 -17.62 -27.77 -6.48
CA PRO A 558 -18.97 -28.10 -6.92
C PRO A 558 -19.10 -28.10 -8.45
N VAL A 559 -19.85 -29.06 -9.00
CA VAL A 559 -20.07 -29.15 -10.45
C VAL A 559 -21.03 -28.03 -10.88
N ASN A 560 -20.48 -26.94 -11.39
CA ASN A 560 -21.20 -25.78 -11.92
C ASN A 560 -20.54 -25.30 -13.22
N ASP A 561 -21.13 -24.31 -13.89
CA ASP A 561 -20.61 -23.89 -15.20
C ASP A 561 -19.21 -23.27 -15.12
N PHE A 562 -18.84 -22.66 -13.99
CA PHE A 562 -17.49 -22.17 -13.77
C PHE A 562 -16.48 -23.30 -13.63
N SER A 563 -16.73 -24.30 -12.78
CA SER A 563 -15.80 -25.43 -12.63
C SER A 563 -15.64 -26.21 -13.95
N LYS A 564 -16.70 -26.32 -14.76
CA LYS A 564 -16.62 -26.87 -16.13
C LYS A 564 -15.74 -26.01 -17.06
N LYS A 565 -15.96 -24.70 -17.13
CA LYS A 565 -15.16 -23.77 -17.96
C LYS A 565 -13.70 -23.74 -17.51
N LEU A 566 -13.46 -23.72 -16.19
CA LEU A 566 -12.13 -23.76 -15.58
C LEU A 566 -11.40 -25.06 -15.95
N LYS A 567 -12.05 -26.22 -15.77
CA LYS A 567 -11.47 -27.52 -16.18
C LYS A 567 -11.11 -27.54 -17.66
N LYS A 568 -12.02 -27.07 -18.54
CA LYS A 568 -11.75 -26.97 -19.98
C LYS A 568 -10.52 -26.10 -20.26
N LYS A 569 -10.42 -24.93 -19.62
CA LYS A 569 -9.29 -24.02 -19.78
C LYS A 569 -7.98 -24.64 -19.28
N ILE A 570 -8.00 -25.33 -18.13
CA ILE A 570 -6.82 -26.03 -17.61
C ILE A 570 -6.33 -27.11 -18.60
N ILE A 571 -7.23 -27.87 -19.22
CA ILE A 571 -6.88 -28.88 -20.24
C ILE A 571 -6.23 -28.22 -21.46
N GLU A 572 -6.78 -27.08 -21.93
CA GLU A 572 -6.19 -26.29 -23.03
C GLU A 572 -4.76 -25.84 -22.70
N GLU A 573 -4.51 -25.30 -21.50
CA GLU A 573 -3.18 -24.85 -21.06
C GLU A 573 -2.18 -26.01 -20.92
N ILE A 574 -2.61 -27.17 -20.42
CA ILE A 574 -1.76 -28.38 -20.36
C ILE A 574 -1.34 -28.79 -21.77
N SER A 575 -2.27 -28.77 -22.75
CA SER A 575 -1.97 -29.09 -24.15
C SER A 575 -0.97 -28.12 -24.77
N ILE A 576 -1.03 -26.83 -24.44
CA ILE A 576 -0.09 -25.81 -24.91
C ILE A 576 1.33 -26.11 -24.37
N LEU A 577 1.44 -26.41 -23.07
CA LEU A 577 2.73 -26.75 -22.46
C LEU A 577 3.33 -28.03 -23.03
N ASP A 578 2.54 -29.08 -23.21
CA ASP A 578 3.03 -30.34 -23.79
C ASP A 578 3.52 -30.12 -25.23
N SER A 579 2.90 -29.23 -26.01
CA SER A 579 3.41 -28.84 -27.33
C SER A 579 4.78 -28.15 -27.25
N CYS A 580 4.97 -27.26 -26.27
CA CYS A 580 6.26 -26.57 -26.06
C CYS A 580 7.38 -27.55 -25.69
N VAL A 581 7.12 -28.47 -24.75
CA VAL A 581 8.08 -29.51 -24.33
C VAL A 581 8.51 -30.37 -25.51
N ASN A 582 7.54 -30.86 -26.30
CA ASN A 582 7.81 -31.72 -27.44
C ASN A 582 8.69 -31.04 -28.50
N LEU A 583 8.52 -29.73 -28.71
CA LEU A 583 9.33 -28.97 -29.66
C LEU A 583 10.78 -28.81 -29.16
N LEU A 584 10.96 -28.52 -27.87
CA LEU A 584 12.28 -28.45 -27.23
C LEU A 584 13.00 -29.81 -27.30
N ASP A 585 12.33 -30.90 -26.96
CA ASP A 585 12.90 -32.25 -27.01
C ASP A 585 13.35 -32.65 -28.42
N LYS A 586 12.53 -32.35 -29.45
CA LYS A 586 12.88 -32.59 -30.86
C LYS A 586 14.11 -31.78 -31.29
N THR A 587 14.19 -30.53 -30.85
CA THR A 587 15.32 -29.64 -31.17
C THR A 587 16.60 -30.20 -30.59
N ILE A 588 16.61 -30.55 -29.30
CA ILE A 588 17.75 -31.15 -28.60
C ILE A 588 18.20 -32.43 -29.30
N GLN A 589 17.27 -33.32 -29.66
CA GLN A 589 17.59 -34.56 -30.38
C GLN A 589 18.18 -34.32 -31.77
N SER A 590 17.73 -33.27 -32.48
CA SER A 590 18.18 -32.95 -33.83
C SER A 590 19.53 -32.22 -33.89
N GLY A 591 19.96 -31.60 -32.78
CA GLY A 591 21.19 -30.79 -32.72
C GLY A 591 21.16 -29.53 -33.57
N LYS A 592 19.98 -29.03 -33.96
CA LYS A 592 19.80 -27.80 -34.76
C LYS A 592 19.27 -26.67 -33.89
N ALA A 593 19.65 -25.44 -34.21
CA ALA A 593 19.08 -24.25 -33.57
C ALA A 593 17.59 -24.09 -33.88
N VAL A 594 16.82 -23.61 -32.90
CA VAL A 594 15.41 -23.23 -33.06
C VAL A 594 15.35 -21.96 -33.90
N SER A 595 14.41 -21.87 -34.84
CA SER A 595 14.22 -20.62 -35.58
C SER A 595 13.70 -19.50 -34.67
N GLN A 596 13.98 -18.25 -35.03
CA GLN A 596 13.48 -17.09 -34.28
C GLN A 596 11.95 -17.09 -34.14
N GLU A 597 11.23 -17.54 -35.18
CA GLU A 597 9.76 -17.62 -35.20
C GLU A 597 9.24 -18.67 -34.19
N GLU A 598 9.85 -19.86 -34.15
CA GLU A 598 9.51 -20.91 -33.19
C GLU A 598 9.83 -20.50 -31.75
N SER A 599 10.98 -19.87 -31.50
CA SER A 599 11.33 -19.33 -30.19
C SER A 599 10.33 -18.26 -29.72
N CYS A 600 9.91 -17.35 -30.62
CA CYS A 600 8.90 -16.35 -30.28
C CYS A 600 7.55 -16.99 -29.93
N LYS A 601 7.15 -18.05 -30.64
CA LYS A 601 5.91 -18.78 -30.36
C LYS A 601 5.95 -19.47 -29.00
N ILE A 602 7.04 -20.18 -28.67
CA ILE A 602 7.21 -20.82 -27.35
C ILE A 602 7.11 -19.78 -26.23
N LEU A 603 7.74 -18.61 -26.39
CA LEU A 603 7.67 -17.54 -25.40
C LEU A 603 6.25 -16.99 -25.25
N GLN A 604 5.50 -16.82 -26.34
CA GLN A 604 4.11 -16.37 -26.29
C GLN A 604 3.19 -17.39 -25.60
N ASP A 605 3.34 -18.67 -25.94
CA ASP A 605 2.57 -19.77 -25.37
C ASP A 605 2.85 -19.90 -23.86
N LEU A 606 4.11 -19.84 -23.45
CA LEU A 606 4.50 -19.87 -22.03
C LEU A 606 4.05 -18.63 -21.27
N ASP A 607 4.13 -17.44 -21.86
CA ASP A 607 3.63 -16.21 -21.26
C ASP A 607 2.11 -16.27 -21.06
N SER A 608 1.37 -16.84 -22.01
CA SER A 608 -0.08 -17.11 -21.87
C SER A 608 -0.36 -18.05 -20.69
N CYS A 609 0.37 -19.17 -20.57
CA CYS A 609 0.23 -20.09 -19.44
C CYS A 609 0.56 -19.41 -18.10
N CYS A 610 1.65 -18.63 -18.05
CA CYS A 610 2.05 -17.90 -16.84
C CYS A 610 0.99 -16.89 -16.41
N LYS A 611 0.43 -16.14 -17.37
CA LYS A 611 -0.69 -15.23 -17.12
C LYS A 611 -1.88 -15.99 -16.58
N PHE A 612 -2.32 -17.09 -17.21
CA PHE A 612 -3.42 -17.90 -16.69
C PHE A 612 -3.18 -18.35 -15.24
N LEU A 613 -1.98 -18.86 -14.94
CA LEU A 613 -1.60 -19.30 -13.59
C LEU A 613 -1.66 -18.16 -12.58
N SER A 614 -1.19 -16.96 -12.93
CA SER A 614 -1.28 -15.78 -12.06
C SER A 614 -2.74 -15.37 -11.78
N LEU A 615 -3.59 -15.42 -12.80
CA LEU A 615 -5.00 -15.00 -12.74
C LEU A 615 -5.90 -16.04 -12.05
N SER A 616 -5.51 -17.31 -12.08
CA SER A 616 -6.31 -18.44 -11.60
C SER A 616 -6.38 -18.54 -10.07
N SER A 617 -5.54 -17.83 -9.33
CA SER A 617 -5.48 -17.95 -7.87
C SER A 617 -6.69 -17.33 -7.16
N GLU A 618 -7.24 -16.24 -7.71
CA GLU A 618 -8.42 -15.53 -7.20
C GLU A 618 -9.18 -14.85 -8.35
N TYR A 619 -10.43 -15.24 -8.55
CA TYR A 619 -11.32 -14.60 -9.50
C TYR A 619 -12.02 -13.42 -8.84
N VAL A 620 -11.93 -12.24 -9.46
CA VAL A 620 -12.59 -11.03 -8.99
C VAL A 620 -13.33 -10.37 -10.13
N TRP A 621 -14.63 -10.20 -9.97
CA TRP A 621 -15.51 -9.57 -10.96
C TRP A 621 -16.49 -8.61 -10.29
N MET A 622 -17.03 -7.69 -11.07
CA MET A 622 -18.13 -6.85 -10.64
C MET A 622 -19.46 -7.57 -10.85
N SER A 623 -20.36 -7.42 -9.88
CA SER A 623 -21.77 -7.77 -10.03
C SER A 623 -22.64 -6.57 -9.70
N ALA A 624 -23.88 -6.60 -10.20
CA ALA A 624 -24.92 -5.66 -9.76
C ALA A 624 -25.03 -5.73 -8.22
N PRO A 625 -24.89 -4.60 -7.49
CA PRO A 625 -24.83 -4.62 -6.03
C PRO A 625 -26.13 -5.11 -5.38
N TYR A 626 -27.28 -4.89 -6.03
CA TYR A 626 -28.60 -5.23 -5.50
C TYR A 626 -29.19 -6.49 -6.10
N ALA A 627 -28.39 -7.27 -6.85
CA ALA A 627 -28.79 -8.61 -7.26
C ALA A 627 -28.84 -9.55 -6.05
N LEU A 628 -29.55 -10.67 -6.20
CA LEU A 628 -29.44 -11.77 -5.25
C LEU A 628 -28.01 -12.33 -5.30
N HIS A 629 -27.36 -12.42 -4.14
CA HIS A 629 -26.05 -13.03 -4.00
C HIS A 629 -26.18 -14.41 -3.37
N ALA A 630 -25.41 -15.36 -3.90
CA ALA A 630 -25.35 -16.74 -3.46
C ALA A 630 -23.88 -17.20 -3.28
N PRO A 631 -23.62 -18.13 -2.35
CA PRO A 631 -22.27 -18.63 -2.10
C PRO A 631 -21.68 -19.41 -3.30
N ASP A 632 -22.54 -19.89 -4.20
CA ASP A 632 -22.19 -20.61 -5.43
C ASP A 632 -22.25 -19.73 -6.69
N ASP A 633 -22.35 -18.41 -6.53
CA ASP A 633 -22.29 -17.45 -7.63
C ASP A 633 -21.00 -17.60 -8.43
N ILE A 634 -21.10 -17.46 -9.74
CA ILE A 634 -19.97 -17.60 -10.66
C ILE A 634 -19.88 -16.41 -11.61
N PRO A 635 -18.68 -16.06 -12.10
CA PRO A 635 -18.56 -15.03 -13.11
C PRO A 635 -19.16 -15.52 -14.43
N HIS A 636 -19.99 -14.69 -15.08
CA HIS A 636 -20.63 -15.06 -16.36
C HIS A 636 -19.59 -15.28 -17.48
N ASP A 637 -18.48 -14.53 -17.44
CA ASP A 637 -17.31 -14.59 -18.33
C ASP A 637 -15.99 -14.60 -17.53
N ASN A 638 -14.85 -14.97 -18.13
CA ASN A 638 -13.51 -14.87 -17.52
C ASN A 638 -13.04 -13.41 -17.35
N ILE A 639 -13.87 -12.53 -16.78
CA ILE A 639 -13.62 -11.10 -16.64
C ILE A 639 -12.95 -10.88 -15.28
N GLN A 640 -11.64 -10.66 -15.31
CA GLN A 640 -10.98 -9.96 -14.22
C GLN A 640 -11.22 -8.46 -14.35
N ILE A 641 -11.56 -7.82 -13.23
CA ILE A 641 -11.63 -6.36 -13.17
C ILE A 641 -10.26 -5.76 -12.82
N ASN A 642 -9.87 -4.76 -13.60
CA ASN A 642 -8.65 -3.96 -13.40
C ASN A 642 -8.95 -2.48 -13.15
N GLU A 643 -10.15 -2.02 -13.53
CA GLU A 643 -10.57 -0.62 -13.36
C GLU A 643 -12.06 -0.54 -13.01
N ILE A 644 -12.38 0.34 -12.07
CA ILE A 644 -13.73 0.69 -11.63
C ILE A 644 -13.98 2.14 -12.04
N ASN A 645 -15.02 2.36 -12.84
CA ASN A 645 -15.48 3.68 -13.25
C ASN A 645 -16.79 4.01 -12.54
N LEU A 646 -16.82 5.13 -11.81
CA LEU A 646 -17.98 5.59 -11.06
C LEU A 646 -18.28 7.04 -11.39
N GLU A 647 -19.56 7.33 -11.62
CA GLU A 647 -20.09 8.69 -11.79
C GLU A 647 -21.13 8.96 -10.70
N MET A 648 -21.04 10.10 -10.03
CA MET A 648 -21.95 10.51 -8.94
C MET A 648 -22.22 12.02 -9.00
N ALA A 649 -23.39 12.45 -8.56
CA ALA A 649 -23.66 13.82 -8.13
C ALA A 649 -23.02 14.07 -6.73
N GLN A 650 -22.98 15.33 -6.29
CA GLN A 650 -22.64 15.69 -4.92
C GLN A 650 -23.78 15.34 -3.96
N ASN A 651 -23.43 14.96 -2.73
CA ASN A 651 -24.36 14.47 -1.71
C ASN A 651 -25.13 13.20 -2.13
N GLU A 652 -24.47 12.35 -2.91
CA GLU A 652 -24.97 11.06 -3.37
C GLU A 652 -24.25 9.92 -2.64
N TYR A 653 -24.99 8.83 -2.40
CA TYR A 653 -24.42 7.53 -2.06
C TYR A 653 -24.54 6.62 -3.27
N LYS A 654 -23.45 5.93 -3.61
CA LYS A 654 -23.44 4.97 -4.71
C LYS A 654 -22.69 3.72 -4.31
N SER A 655 -23.25 2.57 -4.62
CA SER A 655 -22.66 1.29 -4.24
C SER A 655 -22.26 0.44 -5.44
N LEU A 656 -21.29 -0.45 -5.22
CA LEU A 656 -20.89 -1.51 -6.13
C LEU A 656 -20.63 -2.79 -5.34
N CYS A 657 -20.64 -3.92 -6.02
CA CYS A 657 -20.28 -5.21 -5.42
C CYS A 657 -19.14 -5.86 -6.21
N LEU A 658 -18.08 -6.22 -5.50
CA LEU A 658 -16.96 -7.01 -5.99
C LEU A 658 -17.10 -8.43 -5.45
N LYS A 659 -17.20 -9.42 -6.32
CA LYS A 659 -17.26 -10.82 -5.92
C LYS A 659 -15.87 -11.44 -6.02
N PHE A 660 -15.48 -12.17 -4.98
CA PHE A 660 -14.23 -12.89 -4.90
C PHE A 660 -14.52 -14.39 -4.87
N LEU A 661 -13.92 -15.16 -5.77
CA LEU A 661 -13.96 -16.61 -5.75
C LEU A 661 -12.51 -17.13 -5.67
N ASN A 662 -12.19 -17.75 -4.55
CA ASN A 662 -10.92 -18.41 -4.31
C ASN A 662 -11.04 -19.90 -4.63
N ILE A 663 -10.14 -20.43 -5.46
CA ILE A 663 -10.10 -21.86 -5.79
C ILE A 663 -8.98 -22.63 -5.06
N ASN A 664 -8.06 -21.89 -4.43
CA ASN A 664 -6.99 -22.43 -3.60
C ASN A 664 -7.47 -22.62 -2.16
N ASN A 665 -6.53 -22.89 -1.24
CA ASN A 665 -6.82 -23.00 0.19
C ASN A 665 -7.45 -21.72 0.75
N ASP A 666 -8.21 -21.88 1.84
CA ASP A 666 -8.74 -20.77 2.63
C ASP A 666 -7.65 -19.72 2.90
N GLN A 667 -7.97 -18.47 2.64
CA GLN A 667 -7.05 -17.35 2.83
C GLN A 667 -7.75 -16.14 3.43
N GLU A 668 -6.97 -15.27 4.06
CA GLU A 668 -7.43 -13.96 4.49
C GLU A 668 -6.85 -12.90 3.57
N ILE A 669 -7.69 -11.95 3.17
CA ILE A 669 -7.29 -10.79 2.38
C ILE A 669 -7.53 -9.52 3.20
N ARG A 670 -6.64 -8.55 3.04
CA ARG A 670 -6.83 -7.17 3.52
C ARG A 670 -7.11 -6.28 2.33
N ILE A 671 -8.16 -5.48 2.41
CA ILE A 671 -8.51 -4.52 1.37
C ILE A 671 -8.29 -3.10 1.87
N ARG A 672 -7.63 -2.27 1.07
CA ARG A 672 -7.38 -0.87 1.37
C ARG A 672 -7.75 0.00 0.18
N CYS A 673 -8.47 1.08 0.45
CA CYS A 673 -8.69 2.15 -0.52
C CYS A 673 -8.10 3.44 0.07
N PRO A 674 -6.89 3.86 -0.36
CA PRO A 674 -6.31 5.15 0.03
C PRO A 674 -7.19 6.32 -0.44
N HIS A 675 -6.81 7.55 -0.05
CA HIS A 675 -7.48 8.75 -0.59
C HIS A 675 -7.37 8.76 -2.12
N LEU A 676 -8.49 9.03 -2.79
CA LEU A 676 -8.47 9.30 -4.23
C LEU A 676 -8.13 10.77 -4.45
N LYS A 677 -7.45 11.08 -5.53
CA LYS A 677 -6.89 12.41 -5.78
C LYS A 677 -7.29 12.91 -7.17
N ASP A 678 -7.67 14.18 -7.27
CA ASP A 678 -7.90 14.81 -8.57
C ASP A 678 -6.66 15.55 -9.10
N GLU A 679 -6.76 16.11 -10.30
CA GLU A 679 -5.70 16.90 -10.95
C GLU A 679 -5.28 18.15 -10.15
N ASN A 680 -6.16 18.67 -9.29
CA ASN A 680 -5.96 19.88 -8.50
C ASN A 680 -5.46 19.58 -7.07
N ASN A 681 -5.07 18.34 -6.79
CA ASN A 681 -4.68 17.85 -5.45
C ASN A 681 -5.80 17.89 -4.40
N ASN A 682 -7.07 17.95 -4.79
CA ASN A 682 -8.18 17.70 -3.87
C ASN A 682 -8.27 16.20 -3.58
N PHE A 683 -8.72 15.87 -2.37
CA PHE A 683 -8.84 14.49 -1.93
C PHE A 683 -10.29 14.06 -1.74
N PHE A 684 -10.64 12.93 -2.36
CA PHE A 684 -11.77 12.12 -1.91
C PHE A 684 -11.28 11.20 -0.79
N LEU A 685 -11.60 11.58 0.45
CA LEU A 685 -11.10 10.91 1.65
C LEU A 685 -11.56 9.46 1.72
N SER A 686 -10.66 8.57 2.16
CA SER A 686 -10.91 7.12 2.26
C SER A 686 -12.04 6.78 3.22
N LYS A 687 -12.27 7.59 4.27
CA LYS A 687 -13.42 7.45 5.19
C LYS A 687 -14.79 7.57 4.51
N ARG A 688 -14.83 8.07 3.27
CA ARG A 688 -16.04 8.16 2.42
C ARG A 688 -16.30 6.88 1.64
N ILE A 689 -15.44 5.88 1.78
CA ILE A 689 -15.50 4.59 1.11
C ILE A 689 -15.65 3.53 2.20
N GLN A 690 -16.81 2.90 2.22
CA GLN A 690 -17.11 1.80 3.14
C GLN A 690 -16.97 0.47 2.39
N ILE A 691 -16.25 -0.48 2.97
CA ILE A 691 -16.07 -1.83 2.41
C ILE A 691 -16.66 -2.80 3.41
N ARG A 692 -17.68 -3.55 2.99
CA ARG A 692 -18.46 -4.44 3.85
C ARG A 692 -18.60 -5.80 3.19
N GLU A 693 -18.42 -6.87 3.95
CA GLU A 693 -18.68 -8.23 3.49
C GLU A 693 -20.19 -8.49 3.46
N VAL A 694 -20.67 -9.09 2.39
CA VAL A 694 -22.05 -9.59 2.32
C VAL A 694 -22.11 -10.94 3.04
N LYS A 695 -22.79 -10.99 4.19
CA LYS A 695 -23.04 -12.24 4.90
C LYS A 695 -24.30 -12.92 4.39
N PHE A 696 -24.18 -14.24 4.23
CA PHE A 696 -25.26 -15.12 3.83
C PHE A 696 -26.10 -15.54 5.04
N LEU A 697 -27.41 -15.39 4.92
CA LEU A 697 -28.38 -15.87 5.89
C LEU A 697 -29.21 -16.99 5.27
N LYS A 698 -29.66 -17.93 6.12
CA LYS A 698 -30.65 -18.93 5.74
C LYS A 698 -32.03 -18.42 6.12
N THR A 699 -32.86 -18.16 5.13
CA THR A 699 -34.24 -17.66 5.29
C THR A 699 -35.17 -18.72 5.86
N VAL A 700 -36.34 -18.30 6.35
CA VAL A 700 -37.38 -19.20 6.89
C VAL A 700 -37.87 -20.18 5.81
N SER A 701 -37.92 -19.75 4.55
CA SER A 701 -38.21 -20.62 3.40
C SER A 701 -37.08 -21.64 3.09
N GLY A 702 -35.97 -21.63 3.84
CA GLY A 702 -34.82 -22.51 3.65
C GLY A 702 -33.82 -22.04 2.59
N LYS A 703 -34.07 -20.93 1.89
CA LYS A 703 -33.19 -20.36 0.86
C LYS A 703 -32.03 -19.61 1.51
N ILE A 704 -30.80 -19.78 0.99
CA ILE A 704 -29.65 -18.98 1.39
C ILE A 704 -29.60 -17.71 0.54
N THR A 705 -29.41 -16.55 1.17
CA THR A 705 -29.32 -15.26 0.47
C THR A 705 -28.35 -14.33 1.18
N GLY A 706 -27.53 -13.61 0.42
CA GLY A 706 -26.68 -12.54 0.95
C GLY A 706 -27.48 -11.27 1.16
N ASP A 707 -27.47 -10.72 2.38
CA ASP A 707 -28.19 -9.47 2.69
C ASP A 707 -27.46 -8.57 3.71
N VAL A 708 -26.84 -9.15 4.75
CA VAL A 708 -26.22 -8.36 5.83
C VAL A 708 -24.87 -7.81 5.41
N LEU A 709 -24.60 -6.53 5.71
CA LEU A 709 -23.38 -5.83 5.28
C LEU A 709 -22.43 -5.58 6.45
N CYS A 710 -21.51 -6.51 6.68
CA CYS A 710 -20.58 -6.46 7.82
C CYS A 710 -19.25 -5.78 7.45
N GLY A 711 -18.98 -4.62 8.04
CA GLY A 711 -17.66 -4.00 8.01
C GLY A 711 -16.76 -4.49 9.15
N ASN A 712 -15.45 -4.29 9.01
CA ASN A 712 -14.52 -4.38 10.14
C ASN A 712 -13.41 -3.33 9.97
N ASP A 713 -12.93 -2.77 11.08
CA ASP A 713 -11.96 -1.66 11.06
C ASP A 713 -10.63 -2.01 10.40
N ALA A 714 -10.27 -3.30 10.39
CA ALA A 714 -9.05 -3.78 9.76
C ALA A 714 -9.18 -4.00 8.24
N ASN A 715 -10.41 -3.98 7.71
CA ASN A 715 -10.79 -4.41 6.35
C ASN A 715 -10.16 -5.76 5.97
N ILE A 716 -10.24 -6.73 6.89
CA ILE A 716 -9.76 -8.11 6.69
C ILE A 716 -10.97 -9.01 6.42
N PHE A 717 -10.90 -9.80 5.36
CA PHE A 717 -11.98 -10.68 4.93
C PHE A 717 -11.44 -12.10 4.67
N SER A 718 -12.22 -13.11 5.01
CA SER A 718 -11.85 -14.51 4.78
C SER A 718 -12.45 -14.99 3.46
N LEU A 719 -11.59 -15.46 2.56
CA LEU A 719 -11.99 -16.11 1.31
C LEU A 719 -11.92 -17.63 1.47
N LYS A 720 -13.09 -18.25 1.56
CA LYS A 720 -13.23 -19.70 1.64
C LYS A 720 -13.07 -20.35 0.28
N ARG A 721 -12.42 -21.51 0.25
CA ARG A 721 -12.23 -22.28 -0.98
C ARG A 721 -13.58 -22.65 -1.60
N GLY A 722 -13.76 -22.32 -2.88
CA GLY A 722 -14.95 -22.67 -3.66
C GLY A 722 -16.23 -21.94 -3.28
N VAL A 723 -16.15 -20.94 -2.40
CA VAL A 723 -17.28 -20.11 -1.97
C VAL A 723 -17.06 -18.68 -2.44
N THR A 724 -18.05 -18.12 -3.13
CA THR A 724 -18.02 -16.74 -3.55
C THR A 724 -18.28 -15.82 -2.36
N ALA A 725 -17.37 -14.88 -2.14
CA ALA A 725 -17.44 -13.84 -1.11
C ALA A 725 -17.73 -12.48 -1.78
N PRO A 726 -18.97 -11.96 -1.70
CA PRO A 726 -19.30 -10.65 -2.21
C PRO A 726 -18.89 -9.55 -1.22
N LEU A 727 -18.23 -8.51 -1.73
CA LEU A 727 -17.84 -7.32 -0.98
C LEU A 727 -18.57 -6.11 -1.52
N PHE A 728 -19.38 -5.52 -0.67
CA PHE A 728 -20.21 -4.36 -0.93
C PHE A 728 -19.43 -3.08 -0.60
N CYS A 729 -19.13 -2.29 -1.63
CA CYS A 729 -18.38 -1.04 -1.50
C CYS A 729 -19.31 0.15 -1.72
N THR A 730 -19.38 1.08 -0.77
CA THR A 730 -20.24 2.26 -0.85
C THR A 730 -19.42 3.54 -0.79
N PHE A 731 -19.67 4.42 -1.75
CA PHE A 731 -19.03 5.73 -1.89
C PHE A 731 -20.01 6.83 -1.47
N ASN A 732 -19.54 7.78 -0.66
CA ASN A 732 -20.32 8.93 -0.17
C ASN A 732 -19.71 10.26 -0.62
N SER A 733 -20.40 10.97 -1.52
CA SER A 733 -19.96 12.27 -2.04
C SER A 733 -20.46 13.48 -1.25
N GLU A 734 -20.96 13.32 -0.01
CA GLU A 734 -21.43 14.42 0.83
C GLU A 734 -20.35 15.49 1.03
N LYS A 735 -20.56 16.72 0.54
CA LYS A 735 -19.55 17.80 0.58
C LYS A 735 -18.24 17.48 -0.16
N ALA A 736 -18.21 16.49 -1.04
CA ALA A 736 -17.08 16.29 -1.94
C ALA A 736 -17.06 17.41 -3.00
N VAL A 737 -15.86 17.84 -3.38
CA VAL A 737 -15.69 18.83 -4.46
C VAL A 737 -15.98 18.14 -5.80
N PRO A 738 -16.62 18.81 -6.78
CA PRO A 738 -16.76 18.25 -8.12
C PRO A 738 -15.39 18.06 -8.77
N GLY A 739 -15.19 16.96 -9.49
CA GLY A 739 -13.91 16.62 -10.11
C GLY A 739 -13.78 15.16 -10.48
N CYS A 740 -12.71 14.81 -11.19
CA CYS A 740 -12.34 13.44 -11.50
C CYS A 740 -11.23 12.99 -10.56
N TYR A 741 -11.54 12.05 -9.68
CA TYR A 741 -10.61 11.49 -8.70
C TYR A 741 -10.09 10.14 -9.18
N GLU A 742 -8.78 9.96 -9.06
CA GLU A 742 -8.09 8.71 -9.39
C GLU A 742 -7.42 8.11 -8.15
N GLY A 743 -7.38 6.79 -8.10
CA GLY A 743 -6.71 6.05 -7.04
C GLY A 743 -6.83 4.54 -7.27
N SER A 744 -6.73 3.75 -6.21
CA SER A 744 -6.80 2.30 -6.35
C SER A 744 -7.34 1.60 -5.12
N LEU A 745 -8.08 0.51 -5.36
CA LEU A 745 -8.39 -0.50 -4.37
C LEU A 745 -7.27 -1.54 -4.35
N ILE A 746 -6.63 -1.71 -3.20
CA ILE A 746 -5.50 -2.60 -2.99
C ILE A 746 -6.01 -3.82 -2.22
N VAL A 747 -5.96 -5.00 -2.84
CA VAL A 747 -6.31 -6.29 -2.24
C VAL A 747 -5.02 -7.07 -1.98
N LYS A 748 -4.75 -7.39 -0.71
CA LYS A 748 -3.51 -8.03 -0.29
C LYS A 748 -3.79 -9.29 0.55
N PRO A 749 -3.30 -10.47 0.16
CA PRO A 749 -3.33 -11.66 1.02
C PRO A 749 -2.54 -11.44 2.32
N ILE A 750 -3.05 -11.94 3.45
CA ILE A 750 -2.43 -11.77 4.79
C ILE A 750 -1.41 -12.88 5.09
N LEU A 751 -1.50 -14.01 4.40
CA LEU A 751 -0.58 -15.14 4.55
C LEU A 751 0.02 -15.49 3.18
N LEU A 752 1.33 -15.28 3.04
CA LEU A 752 2.30 -16.22 2.44
C LEU A 752 3.69 -15.55 2.43
N SER A 753 4.55 -16.02 3.33
CA SER A 753 5.99 -15.69 3.51
C SER A 753 6.36 -14.36 4.18
N THR A 754 7.45 -14.37 4.94
CA THR A 754 8.23 -13.18 5.36
C THR A 754 8.94 -12.52 4.19
N ASP A 755 8.84 -13.09 3.00
CA ASP A 755 9.41 -12.56 1.77
C ASP A 755 8.55 -11.41 1.24
N ARG A 756 9.14 -10.22 1.29
CA ARG A 756 8.50 -8.98 0.84
C ARG A 756 8.22 -9.01 -0.66
N GLN A 757 9.07 -9.64 -1.46
CA GLN A 757 8.91 -9.70 -2.92
C GLN A 757 7.71 -10.56 -3.30
N LEU A 758 7.49 -11.68 -2.61
CA LEU A 758 6.34 -12.55 -2.84
C LEU A 758 5.01 -11.86 -2.48
N ASN A 759 5.01 -11.08 -1.40
CA ASN A 759 3.84 -10.33 -0.96
C ASN A 759 3.50 -9.15 -1.89
N GLU A 760 4.49 -8.48 -2.46
CA GLU A 760 4.28 -7.41 -3.45
C GLU A 760 3.73 -8.02 -4.76
N LYS A 761 4.26 -9.16 -5.20
CA LYS A 761 3.81 -9.90 -6.38
C LYS A 761 2.36 -10.40 -6.29
N ASN A 762 1.89 -10.79 -5.11
CA ASN A 762 0.51 -11.26 -4.89
C ASN A 762 -0.48 -10.15 -4.53
N THR A 763 -0.05 -8.89 -4.48
CA THR A 763 -0.95 -7.75 -4.21
C THR A 763 -1.68 -7.35 -5.49
N ARG A 764 -3.00 -7.34 -5.45
CA ARG A 764 -3.84 -6.91 -6.57
C ARG A 764 -4.24 -5.45 -6.42
N ILE A 765 -4.11 -4.70 -7.50
CA ILE A 765 -4.45 -3.27 -7.57
C ILE A 765 -5.55 -3.09 -8.61
N ILE A 766 -6.72 -2.63 -8.17
CA ILE A 766 -7.85 -2.29 -9.05
C ILE A 766 -7.93 -0.76 -9.10
N LYS A 767 -7.73 -0.18 -10.28
CA LYS A 767 -7.81 1.28 -10.46
C LYS A 767 -9.22 1.78 -10.20
N ILE A 768 -9.35 2.94 -9.58
CA ILE A 768 -10.63 3.62 -9.38
C ILE A 768 -10.56 4.96 -10.08
N ARG A 769 -11.53 5.23 -10.97
CA ARG A 769 -11.84 6.54 -11.51
C ARG A 769 -13.24 6.94 -11.03
N LEU A 770 -13.29 7.96 -10.19
CA LEU A 770 -14.52 8.49 -9.59
C LEU A 770 -14.76 9.92 -10.09
N THR A 771 -15.83 10.12 -10.85
CA THR A 771 -16.27 11.44 -11.29
C THR A 771 -17.39 11.95 -10.40
N ILE A 772 -17.15 13.07 -9.72
CA ILE A 772 -18.17 13.83 -8.99
C ILE A 772 -18.62 15.00 -9.88
N HIS A 773 -19.85 14.92 -10.37
CA HIS A 773 -20.46 15.95 -11.21
C HIS A 773 -20.87 17.18 -10.39
N PRO A 774 -20.88 18.39 -10.98
CA PRO A 774 -21.29 19.65 -10.32
C PRO A 774 -22.83 19.76 -10.19
N ILE A 775 -23.44 18.69 -9.70
CA ILE A 775 -24.87 18.54 -9.45
C ILE A 775 -25.01 18.27 -7.96
N THR A 776 -25.65 19.17 -7.22
CA THR A 776 -25.96 18.91 -5.81
C THR A 776 -27.36 18.33 -5.73
N LEU A 777 -27.49 17.08 -5.25
CA LEU A 777 -28.81 16.50 -5.03
C LEU A 777 -29.58 17.34 -4.00
N ALA A 778 -30.86 17.61 -4.31
CA ALA A 778 -31.73 18.39 -3.45
C ALA A 778 -31.81 17.82 -2.02
N PRO A 779 -32.07 18.65 -0.99
CA PRO A 779 -32.42 18.15 0.34
C PRO A 779 -33.68 17.27 0.28
N PRO A 780 -34.03 16.53 1.36
CA PRO A 780 -35.14 15.57 1.35
C PRO A 780 -36.51 16.13 0.92
N LEU A 781 -36.70 17.44 0.95
CA LEU A 781 -37.91 18.10 0.46
C LEU A 781 -37.91 18.16 -1.07
N PRO A 782 -39.03 17.82 -1.74
CA PRO A 782 -40.40 17.80 -1.22
C PRO A 782 -41.00 16.40 -0.95
N LEU A 783 -40.24 15.31 -1.05
CA LEU A 783 -40.77 13.96 -0.84
C LEU A 783 -40.83 13.64 0.66
N ALA A 784 -41.99 13.25 1.17
CA ALA A 784 -42.10 12.74 2.54
C ALA A 784 -41.62 11.28 2.61
N ILE A 785 -40.63 11.02 3.47
CA ILE A 785 -39.99 9.72 3.60
C ILE A 785 -39.99 9.37 5.09
N SER A 786 -40.72 8.31 5.42
CA SER A 786 -40.92 7.90 6.81
C SER A 786 -40.78 6.38 6.94
N LEU A 787 -40.47 5.91 8.14
CA LEU A 787 -40.43 4.49 8.47
C LEU A 787 -41.24 4.27 9.74
N TYR A 788 -41.60 3.02 10.02
CA TYR A 788 -42.07 2.62 11.33
C TYR A 788 -40.97 1.82 12.05
N SER A 789 -40.70 2.15 13.31
CA SER A 789 -39.78 1.44 14.20
C SER A 789 -40.60 0.80 15.31
N GLY A 790 -40.98 -0.47 15.14
CA GLY A 790 -41.68 -1.23 16.17
C GLY A 790 -40.72 -1.76 17.24
N SER A 791 -41.12 -1.66 18.51
CA SER A 791 -40.46 -2.18 19.70
C SER A 791 -40.55 -3.72 19.81
N GLY A 792 -40.14 -4.44 18.76
CA GLY A 792 -39.94 -5.89 18.81
C GLY A 792 -38.55 -6.16 19.35
N GLY A 793 -38.46 -6.65 20.59
CA GLY A 793 -37.24 -7.20 21.19
C GLY A 793 -36.18 -6.18 21.63
N LYS A 794 -36.23 -5.78 22.90
CA LYS A 794 -35.37 -4.77 23.58
C LYS A 794 -35.57 -3.35 23.03
N SER A 795 -36.01 -2.43 23.89
CA SER A 795 -35.98 -1.01 23.58
C SER A 795 -34.53 -0.62 23.24
N GLN A 796 -34.20 -0.49 21.97
CA GLN A 796 -33.04 0.29 21.59
C GLN A 796 -33.40 1.73 21.93
N SER A 797 -32.98 2.18 23.11
CA SER A 797 -33.16 3.57 23.48
C SER A 797 -32.48 4.43 22.41
N PHE A 798 -33.19 5.41 21.84
CA PHE A 798 -32.57 6.42 20.96
C PHE A 798 -31.55 7.31 21.71
N GLU A 799 -31.15 6.93 22.93
CA GLU A 799 -30.03 7.51 23.68
C GLU A 799 -28.72 7.40 22.89
N ASN A 800 -28.59 6.40 22.00
CA ASN A 800 -27.46 6.28 21.08
C ASN A 800 -27.75 7.00 19.75
N ASN A 801 -27.05 8.09 19.48
CA ASN A 801 -27.11 8.91 18.25
C ASN A 801 -27.01 8.14 16.91
N VAL A 802 -26.61 6.86 16.93
CA VAL A 802 -26.31 6.04 15.75
C VAL A 802 -27.52 5.84 14.84
N LEU A 803 -28.67 5.46 15.39
CA LEU A 803 -29.88 5.18 14.61
C LEU A 803 -30.43 6.44 13.93
N LEU A 804 -30.46 7.56 14.65
CA LEU A 804 -30.86 8.85 14.09
C LEU A 804 -29.91 9.29 12.96
N HIS A 805 -28.60 9.14 13.15
CA HIS A 805 -27.61 9.46 12.11
C HIS A 805 -27.79 8.59 10.87
N ASP A 806 -28.09 7.30 11.02
CA ASP A 806 -28.37 6.42 9.89
C ASP A 806 -29.60 6.87 9.11
N LEU A 807 -30.73 7.10 9.80
CA LEU A 807 -31.97 7.61 9.18
C LEU A 807 -31.74 8.93 8.43
N LEU A 808 -31.05 9.89 9.04
CA LEU A 808 -30.74 11.17 8.40
C LEU A 808 -29.82 11.00 7.19
N SER A 809 -28.82 10.11 7.27
CA SER A 809 -27.94 9.79 6.13
C SER A 809 -28.68 9.12 4.96
N HIS A 810 -29.80 8.44 5.26
CA HIS A 810 -30.74 7.87 4.29
C HIS A 810 -31.83 8.85 3.85
N ARG A 811 -31.74 10.13 4.22
CA ARG A 811 -32.66 11.21 3.84
C ARG A 811 -34.07 11.04 4.41
N ILE A 812 -34.22 10.27 5.49
CA ILE A 812 -35.48 10.12 6.21
C ILE A 812 -35.83 11.45 6.89
N ASN A 813 -37.08 11.88 6.71
CA ASN A 813 -37.54 13.19 7.17
C ASN A 813 -38.85 13.13 7.98
N SER A 814 -39.29 11.94 8.37
CA SER A 814 -40.38 11.76 9.33
C SER A 814 -40.16 10.52 10.19
N MET A 815 -40.25 10.70 11.52
CA MET A 815 -39.97 9.67 12.51
C MET A 815 -41.24 9.26 13.26
N PRO A 816 -41.51 7.95 13.42
CA PRO A 816 -42.64 7.43 14.19
C PRO A 816 -42.36 7.59 15.70
N LEU A 817 -43.40 7.82 16.49
CA LEU A 817 -43.35 7.83 17.96
C LEU A 817 -44.47 6.94 18.53
N LEU A 818 -44.10 6.00 19.41
CA LEU A 818 -45.02 5.07 20.06
C LEU A 818 -45.29 5.42 21.53
N PHE A 819 -46.48 5.06 22.02
CA PHE A 819 -46.97 5.42 23.35
C PHE A 819 -46.06 4.86 24.47
N ASN A 820 -45.54 3.64 24.30
CA ASN A 820 -44.65 3.00 25.27
C ASN A 820 -43.25 3.61 25.31
N GLU A 821 -42.75 4.15 24.20
CA GLU A 821 -41.44 4.83 24.12
C GLU A 821 -41.48 6.17 24.85
N ILE A 822 -42.64 6.83 24.83
CA ILE A 822 -42.89 8.10 25.48
C ILE A 822 -42.97 7.94 27.02
N ILE A 823 -43.57 6.85 27.52
CA ILE A 823 -43.77 6.60 28.97
C ILE A 823 -42.54 5.95 29.64
N GLY A 824 -41.67 5.28 28.88
CA GLY A 824 -40.56 4.48 29.39
C GLY A 824 -39.31 5.21 29.90
N GLY A 825 -39.36 6.53 30.15
CA GLY A 825 -38.24 7.29 30.73
C GLY A 825 -37.37 8.06 29.73
N ILE A 826 -37.82 8.27 28.49
CA ILE A 826 -37.07 9.01 27.47
C ILE A 826 -37.38 10.53 27.47
N GLU A 827 -37.68 11.10 28.64
CA GLU A 827 -38.17 12.49 28.75
C GLU A 827 -37.08 13.56 28.47
N ASN A 828 -35.79 13.27 28.72
CA ASN A 828 -34.73 14.32 28.68
C ASN A 828 -33.74 14.25 27.51
N SER A 829 -33.54 13.06 26.91
CA SER A 829 -32.43 12.82 25.96
C SER A 829 -32.87 12.95 24.49
N ILE A 830 -34.01 12.35 24.13
CA ILE A 830 -34.57 12.44 22.78
C ILE A 830 -35.04 13.86 22.47
N SER A 831 -35.70 14.53 23.43
CA SER A 831 -36.26 15.86 23.19
C SER A 831 -35.17 16.86 22.79
N ASN A 832 -34.02 16.87 23.46
CA ASN A 832 -32.95 17.84 23.16
C ASN A 832 -32.22 17.58 21.84
N VAL A 833 -31.89 16.32 21.50
CA VAL A 833 -31.18 15.99 20.25
C VAL A 833 -32.11 16.06 19.04
N LEU A 834 -33.31 15.46 19.15
CA LEU A 834 -34.29 15.53 18.06
C LEU A 834 -34.81 16.94 17.87
N GLN A 835 -35.07 17.72 18.93
CA GLN A 835 -35.42 19.14 18.73
C GLN A 835 -34.28 19.89 18.07
N LYS A 836 -33.01 19.72 18.51
CA LYS A 836 -31.87 20.38 17.86
C LYS A 836 -31.74 19.98 16.38
N GLU A 837 -31.87 18.71 16.03
CA GLU A 837 -31.78 18.26 14.63
C GLU A 837 -33.04 18.62 13.81
N MET A 838 -34.23 18.63 14.40
CA MET A 838 -35.44 19.21 13.78
C MET A 838 -35.27 20.70 13.52
N PHE A 839 -34.76 21.48 14.47
CA PHE A 839 -34.48 22.92 14.32
C PHE A 839 -33.35 23.16 13.30
N ARG A 840 -32.33 22.30 13.28
CA ARG A 840 -31.20 22.39 12.34
C ARG A 840 -31.59 22.05 10.92
N THR A 841 -32.41 21.02 10.73
CA THR A 841 -32.84 20.57 9.40
C THR A 841 -34.04 21.37 8.90
N GLY A 842 -34.96 21.77 9.80
CA GLY A 842 -36.23 22.41 9.47
C GLY A 842 -37.24 21.48 8.77
N VAL A 843 -36.93 20.18 8.65
CA VAL A 843 -37.68 19.24 7.80
C VAL A 843 -38.26 18.05 8.57
N LEU A 844 -37.60 17.59 9.64
CA LEU A 844 -37.99 16.37 10.34
C LEU A 844 -39.35 16.55 11.07
N GLN A 845 -40.34 15.72 10.75
CA GLN A 845 -41.69 15.74 11.34
C GLN A 845 -41.96 14.49 12.20
N TYR A 846 -42.74 14.65 13.27
CA TYR A 846 -43.16 13.53 14.12
C TYR A 846 -44.41 12.86 13.57
N ARG A 847 -44.45 11.55 13.66
CA ARG A 847 -45.62 10.75 13.34
C ARG A 847 -46.07 9.96 14.56
N MET A 848 -47.24 10.30 15.09
CA MET A 848 -47.76 9.76 16.35
C MET A 848 -48.68 8.58 16.08
N SER A 849 -48.54 7.52 16.88
CA SER A 849 -49.39 6.32 16.80
C SER A 849 -50.88 6.62 17.02
N ALA A 850 -51.76 5.73 16.55
CA ALA A 850 -53.22 5.87 16.73
C ALA A 850 -53.67 5.90 18.21
N PHE A 851 -52.80 5.50 19.13
CA PHE A 851 -53.06 5.42 20.56
C PHE A 851 -52.62 6.67 21.34
N ILE A 852 -51.90 7.60 20.71
CA ILE A 852 -51.44 8.83 21.36
C ILE A 852 -52.37 9.99 20.98
N SER A 853 -52.90 10.69 21.98
CA SER A 853 -53.73 11.88 21.77
C SER A 853 -52.87 13.15 21.55
N PRO A 854 -53.41 14.20 20.92
CA PRO A 854 -52.75 15.50 20.81
C PRO A 854 -52.39 16.10 22.18
N ASP A 855 -53.22 15.90 23.20
CA ASP A 855 -52.97 16.40 24.55
C ASP A 855 -51.80 15.66 25.19
N THR A 856 -51.76 14.35 25.03
CA THR A 856 -50.61 13.54 25.45
C THR A 856 -49.33 14.03 24.78
N ALA A 857 -49.33 14.33 23.48
CA ALA A 857 -48.16 14.87 22.79
C ALA A 857 -47.70 16.22 23.39
N ALA A 858 -48.66 17.09 23.71
CA ALA A 858 -48.39 18.39 24.33
C ALA A 858 -47.83 18.25 25.75
N ASP A 859 -48.31 17.28 26.54
CA ASP A 859 -47.80 16.96 27.88
C ASP A 859 -46.30 16.59 27.85
N PHE A 860 -45.83 16.00 26.74
CA PHE A 860 -44.40 15.68 26.51
C PHE A 860 -43.61 16.78 25.81
N GLY A 861 -44.15 18.00 25.73
CA GLY A 861 -43.46 19.16 25.13
C GLY A 861 -43.31 19.09 23.61
N ILE A 862 -44.11 18.27 22.92
CA ILE A 862 -44.14 18.20 21.45
C ILE A 862 -45.35 19.00 20.94
N PRO A 863 -45.15 20.09 20.18
CA PRO A 863 -46.25 20.88 19.65
C PRO A 863 -47.14 20.04 18.72
N PRO A 864 -48.44 19.84 19.00
CA PRO A 864 -49.31 18.96 18.21
C PRO A 864 -49.39 19.32 16.72
N GLU A 865 -49.25 20.59 16.36
CA GLU A 865 -49.22 21.09 14.98
C GLU A 865 -47.97 20.66 14.18
N SER A 866 -46.92 20.21 14.87
CA SER A 866 -45.70 19.68 14.25
C SER A 866 -45.77 18.16 13.97
N CYS A 867 -46.88 17.52 14.36
CA CYS A 867 -47.09 16.08 14.28
C CYS A 867 -48.15 15.68 13.24
N PHE A 868 -48.07 14.42 12.80
CA PHE A 868 -49.17 13.71 12.13
C PHE A 868 -49.77 12.65 13.05
N PHE A 869 -51.09 12.62 13.19
CA PHE A 869 -51.79 11.64 14.03
C PHE A 869 -52.63 10.66 13.21
N TYR A 870 -52.63 9.40 13.62
CA TYR A 870 -53.55 8.39 13.11
C TYR A 870 -54.86 8.33 13.90
N LEU A 871 -55.95 7.98 13.23
CA LEU A 871 -57.21 7.68 13.91
C LEU A 871 -57.26 6.21 14.35
N TRP A 872 -56.92 5.32 13.42
CA TRP A 872 -56.90 3.88 13.58
C TRP A 872 -55.87 3.25 12.63
N ASP A 873 -55.23 2.16 13.02
CA ASP A 873 -54.26 1.45 12.17
C ASP A 873 -54.95 0.42 11.27
N GLU A 874 -54.75 0.51 9.95
CA GLU A 874 -55.29 -0.40 8.92
C GLU A 874 -56.80 -0.77 9.08
N PRO A 875 -57.72 0.21 9.15
CA PRO A 875 -59.13 -0.06 9.33
C PRO A 875 -59.70 -0.86 8.15
N LYS A 876 -60.38 -1.99 8.42
CA LYS A 876 -61.11 -2.77 7.40
C LYS A 876 -62.39 -2.09 6.93
N LYS A 877 -62.94 -1.19 7.75
CA LYS A 877 -64.11 -0.35 7.49
C LYS A 877 -63.91 0.98 8.20
N ILE A 878 -64.43 2.07 7.65
CA ILE A 878 -64.44 3.35 8.35
C ILE A 878 -65.77 3.47 9.10
N ASP A 879 -65.72 3.38 10.42
CA ASP A 879 -66.91 3.44 11.28
C ASP A 879 -67.16 4.83 11.89
N GLU A 880 -68.28 4.96 12.60
CA GLU A 880 -68.70 6.21 13.22
C GLU A 880 -67.73 6.67 14.33
N ASN A 881 -67.06 5.75 15.02
CA ASN A 881 -66.10 6.09 16.06
C ASN A 881 -64.87 6.81 15.47
N MET A 882 -64.40 6.37 14.30
CA MET A 882 -63.31 7.06 13.60
C MET A 882 -63.71 8.50 13.22
N LEU A 883 -64.94 8.69 12.74
CA LEU A 883 -65.46 10.01 12.39
C LEU A 883 -65.55 10.92 13.63
N LEU A 884 -66.09 10.42 14.74
CA LEU A 884 -66.19 11.16 15.99
C LEU A 884 -64.81 11.55 16.53
N LYS A 885 -63.84 10.63 16.49
CA LYS A 885 -62.46 10.90 16.91
C LYS A 885 -61.78 11.95 16.03
N ALA A 886 -61.96 11.87 14.71
CA ALA A 886 -61.42 12.86 13.78
C ALA A 886 -62.01 14.25 14.01
N GLU A 887 -63.31 14.31 14.25
CA GLU A 887 -64.01 15.55 14.55
C GLU A 887 -63.56 16.15 15.87
N ASP A 888 -63.39 15.35 16.92
CA ASP A 888 -62.86 15.77 18.22
C ASP A 888 -61.45 16.37 18.08
N PHE A 889 -60.55 15.71 17.35
CA PHE A 889 -59.18 16.22 17.13
C PHE A 889 -59.21 17.58 16.43
N LYS A 890 -60.00 17.71 15.36
CA LYS A 890 -60.12 18.97 14.61
C LYS A 890 -60.85 20.07 15.38
N LYS A 891 -61.80 19.73 16.25
CA LYS A 891 -62.49 20.68 17.15
C LYS A 891 -61.55 21.24 18.20
N ARG A 892 -60.70 20.40 18.81
CA ARG A 892 -59.72 20.84 19.82
C ARG A 892 -58.67 21.77 19.23
N ASN A 893 -58.12 21.41 18.06
CA ASN A 893 -57.18 22.25 17.34
C ASN A 893 -57.25 21.98 15.82
N PRO A 894 -57.77 22.94 15.02
CA PRO A 894 -57.88 22.78 13.57
C PRO A 894 -56.54 22.59 12.83
N ARG A 895 -55.41 22.98 13.46
CA ARG A 895 -54.06 22.85 12.89
C ARG A 895 -53.45 21.47 13.06
N ILE A 896 -54.07 20.58 13.85
CA ILE A 896 -53.64 19.19 13.96
C ILE A 896 -53.73 18.52 12.60
N LYS A 897 -52.68 17.82 12.19
CA LYS A 897 -52.66 17.08 10.92
C LYS A 897 -53.01 15.62 11.13
N LEU A 898 -54.03 15.15 10.42
CA LEU A 898 -54.49 13.77 10.43
C LEU A 898 -53.98 13.02 9.20
N ILE A 899 -53.30 11.91 9.44
CA ILE A 899 -52.87 10.96 8.41
C ILE A 899 -53.59 9.64 8.64
N GLN A 900 -54.13 9.04 7.57
CA GLN A 900 -54.83 7.77 7.68
C GLN A 900 -54.24 6.75 6.71
N ASN A 901 -53.69 5.65 7.26
CA ASN A 901 -53.28 4.50 6.47
C ASN A 901 -54.45 3.56 6.19
N LEU A 902 -54.37 2.85 5.08
CA LEU A 902 -55.33 1.79 4.73
C LEU A 902 -54.56 0.51 4.46
N GLY A 903 -54.97 -0.58 5.11
CA GLY A 903 -54.39 -1.92 4.92
C GLY A 903 -54.62 -2.47 3.52
N SER A 904 -54.23 -3.72 3.28
CA SER A 904 -54.42 -4.39 1.98
C SER A 904 -55.90 -4.59 1.59
N VAL A 905 -56.82 -4.51 2.55
CA VAL A 905 -58.27 -4.60 2.35
C VAL A 905 -58.85 -3.21 2.09
N PHE A 906 -59.51 -3.02 0.94
CA PHE A 906 -60.05 -1.74 0.47
C PHE A 906 -61.37 -1.38 1.18
N PRO A 907 -61.43 -0.30 2.00
CA PRO A 907 -62.68 0.18 2.59
C PRO A 907 -63.59 0.80 1.52
N GLY A 908 -64.91 0.85 1.75
CA GLY A 908 -65.85 1.39 0.76
C GLY A 908 -65.51 2.84 0.36
N LYS A 909 -65.55 3.16 -0.94
CA LYS A 909 -65.25 4.51 -1.46
C LYS A 909 -66.13 5.59 -0.80
N GLU A 910 -67.40 5.29 -0.54
CA GLU A 910 -68.32 6.19 0.17
C GLU A 910 -67.88 6.50 1.61
N GLU A 911 -67.34 5.50 2.31
CA GLU A 911 -66.84 5.66 3.68
C GLU A 911 -65.59 6.55 3.70
N ILE A 912 -64.70 6.37 2.72
CA ILE A 912 -63.51 7.21 2.52
C ILE A 912 -63.93 8.66 2.26
N ILE A 913 -64.92 8.89 1.41
CA ILE A 913 -65.45 10.24 1.12
C ILE A 913 -65.97 10.91 2.40
N LYS A 914 -66.68 10.18 3.27
CA LYS A 914 -67.19 10.72 4.54
C LYS A 914 -66.07 11.19 5.48
N LEU A 915 -64.97 10.44 5.55
CA LEU A 915 -63.82 10.77 6.41
C LEU A 915 -62.91 11.84 5.80
N ASN A 916 -62.89 11.97 4.47
CA ASN A 916 -61.96 12.85 3.73
C ASN A 916 -61.95 14.31 4.19
N LYS A 917 -63.08 14.83 4.70
CA LYS A 917 -63.16 16.21 5.21
C LYS A 917 -62.22 16.48 6.40
N TYR A 918 -61.90 15.46 7.19
CA TYR A 918 -61.02 15.59 8.35
C TYR A 918 -59.57 15.19 8.05
N ILE A 919 -59.35 14.33 7.06
CA ILE A 919 -58.02 13.82 6.71
C ILE A 919 -57.21 14.85 5.94
N ASP A 920 -55.95 15.02 6.32
CA ASP A 920 -54.99 15.87 5.61
C ASP A 920 -54.13 15.05 4.65
N ILE A 921 -53.81 13.80 4.99
CA ILE A 921 -52.98 12.92 4.16
C ILE A 921 -53.55 11.49 4.14
N TRP A 922 -53.74 10.94 2.95
CA TRP A 922 -54.07 9.52 2.78
C TRP A 922 -52.80 8.71 2.55
N MET A 923 -52.68 7.56 3.21
CA MET A 923 -51.55 6.63 3.03
C MET A 923 -52.00 5.18 2.78
N PRO A 924 -52.62 4.85 1.64
CA PRO A 924 -53.03 3.48 1.34
C PRO A 924 -51.83 2.55 1.10
N HIS A 925 -52.02 1.26 1.37
CA HIS A 925 -51.02 0.23 1.09
C HIS A 925 -50.61 0.23 -0.39
N PHE A 926 -49.33 -0.02 -0.68
CA PHE A 926 -48.74 0.10 -2.02
C PHE A 926 -49.46 -0.76 -3.08
N SER A 927 -50.05 -1.88 -2.68
CA SER A 927 -50.81 -2.76 -3.57
C SER A 927 -52.03 -2.10 -4.24
N TYR A 928 -52.46 -0.93 -3.77
CA TYR A 928 -53.57 -0.17 -4.35
C TYR A 928 -53.16 0.51 -5.66
N PHE A 929 -51.86 0.73 -5.84
CA PHE A 929 -51.29 1.48 -6.95
C PHE A 929 -50.36 0.63 -7.81
N PHE A 930 -49.85 -0.49 -7.29
CA PHE A 930 -48.90 -1.35 -7.98
C PHE A 930 -49.25 -2.85 -7.84
N PRO A 931 -49.08 -3.69 -8.89
CA PRO A 931 -48.61 -3.35 -10.23
C PRO A 931 -49.58 -2.42 -10.97
N MET A 932 -49.09 -1.66 -11.95
CA MET A 932 -49.91 -0.76 -12.75
C MET A 932 -50.86 -1.60 -13.63
N ASN A 933 -52.15 -1.50 -13.35
CA ASN A 933 -53.23 -2.19 -14.05
C ASN A 933 -54.52 -1.36 -13.92
N GLU A 934 -55.56 -1.70 -14.68
CA GLU A 934 -56.82 -0.93 -14.74
C GLU A 934 -57.44 -0.68 -13.36
N LYS A 935 -57.48 -1.69 -12.49
CA LYS A 935 -58.01 -1.58 -11.12
C LYS A 935 -57.21 -0.59 -10.28
N ASN A 936 -55.89 -0.69 -10.33
CA ASN A 936 -54.99 0.17 -9.54
C ASN A 936 -54.93 1.60 -10.09
N ASP A 937 -55.10 1.78 -11.40
CA ASP A 937 -55.26 3.09 -12.03
C ASP A 937 -56.57 3.76 -11.57
N ASP A 938 -57.66 3.01 -11.44
CA ASP A 938 -58.93 3.52 -10.92
C ASP A 938 -58.86 3.89 -9.43
N ASN A 939 -58.09 3.12 -8.64
CA ASN A 939 -57.79 3.49 -7.26
C ASN A 939 -56.99 4.80 -7.20
N LEU A 940 -55.95 4.94 -8.03
CA LEU A 940 -55.13 6.14 -8.10
C LEU A 940 -55.97 7.37 -8.49
N LYS A 941 -56.82 7.25 -9.52
CA LYS A 941 -57.76 8.31 -9.94
C LYS A 941 -58.72 8.70 -8.82
N PHE A 942 -59.25 7.71 -8.10
CA PHE A 942 -60.14 7.94 -6.96
C PHE A 942 -59.43 8.71 -5.84
N PHE A 943 -58.26 8.30 -5.38
CA PHE A 943 -57.55 9.04 -4.33
C PHE A 943 -57.10 10.43 -4.79
N LYS A 944 -56.71 10.60 -6.05
CA LYS A 944 -56.41 11.92 -6.61
C LYS A 944 -57.63 12.83 -6.67
N SER A 945 -58.84 12.29 -6.93
CA SER A 945 -60.06 13.11 -6.95
C SER A 945 -60.49 13.62 -5.58
N LEU A 946 -59.99 13.04 -4.49
CA LEU A 946 -60.21 13.54 -3.12
C LEU A 946 -59.52 14.88 -2.84
N GLY A 947 -58.59 15.31 -3.70
CA GLY A 947 -57.90 16.60 -3.59
C GLY A 947 -56.93 16.71 -2.40
N LYS A 948 -56.50 15.57 -1.85
CA LYS A 948 -55.57 15.50 -0.71
C LYS A 948 -54.20 14.97 -1.13
N PRO A 949 -53.11 15.36 -0.44
CA PRO A 949 -51.82 14.68 -0.53
C PRO A 949 -51.97 13.16 -0.36
N LEU A 950 -51.33 12.42 -1.27
CA LEU A 950 -51.37 10.96 -1.30
C LEU A 950 -49.98 10.40 -1.08
N TRP A 951 -49.84 9.63 -0.02
CA TRP A 951 -48.65 8.84 0.33
C TRP A 951 -48.98 7.36 0.18
N THR A 952 -47.98 6.50 0.36
CA THR A 952 -48.20 5.06 0.42
C THR A 952 -47.16 4.39 1.32
N TYR A 953 -47.36 3.13 1.66
CA TYR A 953 -46.42 2.34 2.45
C TYR A 953 -46.37 0.89 1.97
N GLN A 954 -45.27 0.22 2.30
CA GLN A 954 -45.04 -1.18 1.96
C GLN A 954 -44.68 -2.02 3.21
N CYS A 955 -45.20 -3.24 3.26
CA CYS A 955 -44.95 -4.24 4.31
C CYS A 955 -44.80 -5.64 3.70
N PRO A 956 -43.60 -6.01 3.18
CA PRO A 956 -43.37 -7.33 2.62
C PRO A 956 -43.43 -8.40 3.71
N SER A 957 -44.04 -9.55 3.41
CA SER A 957 -44.21 -10.66 4.37
C SER A 957 -42.89 -11.34 4.74
N GLU A 958 -41.94 -11.41 3.79
CA GLU A 958 -40.62 -12.01 3.97
C GLU A 958 -39.56 -11.13 3.26
N PRO A 959 -39.11 -10.03 3.88
CA PRO A 959 -38.34 -9.00 3.19
C PRO A 959 -36.98 -9.46 2.66
N MET A 960 -36.37 -10.48 3.25
CA MET A 960 -35.03 -10.96 2.89
C MET A 960 -35.00 -11.78 1.59
N ILE A 961 -36.14 -12.30 1.12
CA ILE A 961 -36.23 -12.97 -0.19
C ILE A 961 -36.69 -12.00 -1.29
N CYS A 962 -37.07 -10.78 -0.93
CA CYS A 962 -37.40 -9.74 -1.91
C CYS A 962 -36.17 -9.38 -2.74
N ASP A 963 -36.41 -8.99 -3.98
CA ASP A 963 -35.35 -8.52 -4.86
C ASP A 963 -35.02 -7.07 -4.48
N ALA A 964 -33.82 -6.81 -3.97
CA ALA A 964 -33.45 -5.49 -3.46
C ALA A 964 -33.50 -4.41 -4.56
N TYR A 965 -33.20 -4.76 -5.81
CA TYR A 965 -33.34 -3.82 -6.92
C TYR A 965 -34.81 -3.51 -7.20
N ARG A 966 -35.62 -4.53 -7.45
CA ARG A 966 -37.03 -4.39 -7.85
C ARG A 966 -37.90 -3.81 -6.73
N ASP A 967 -37.74 -4.31 -5.51
CA ASP A 967 -38.68 -4.05 -4.42
C ASP A 967 -38.24 -2.84 -3.56
N TYR A 968 -36.96 -2.44 -3.60
CA TYR A 968 -36.44 -1.33 -2.79
C TYR A 968 -35.85 -0.18 -3.64
N LYS A 969 -34.90 -0.43 -4.54
CA LYS A 969 -34.31 0.64 -5.39
C LYS A 969 -35.32 1.24 -6.35
N LEU A 970 -36.21 0.43 -6.95
CA LEU A 970 -37.24 0.94 -7.87
C LEU A 970 -38.45 1.56 -7.19
N TYR A 971 -38.63 1.37 -5.87
CA TYR A 971 -39.79 1.90 -5.18
C TYR A 971 -39.91 3.42 -5.35
N PRO A 972 -38.86 4.24 -5.13
CA PRO A 972 -38.90 5.68 -5.43
C PRO A 972 -39.19 6.02 -6.92
N TRP A 973 -38.72 5.23 -7.89
CA TRP A 973 -39.06 5.43 -9.30
C TRP A 973 -40.56 5.25 -9.57
N ILE A 974 -41.17 4.24 -8.96
CA ILE A 974 -42.61 3.97 -9.08
C ILE A 974 -43.40 5.10 -8.42
N ILE A 975 -42.98 5.55 -7.24
CA ILE A 975 -43.57 6.69 -6.54
C ILE A 975 -43.53 7.96 -7.40
N TRP A 976 -42.41 8.20 -8.10
CA TRP A 976 -42.28 9.29 -9.07
C TRP A 976 -43.30 9.16 -10.20
N LYS A 977 -43.41 7.99 -10.85
CA LYS A 977 -44.35 7.74 -11.95
C LYS A 977 -45.81 7.95 -11.54
N LEU A 978 -46.17 7.49 -10.35
CA LEU A 978 -47.52 7.61 -9.79
C LEU A 978 -47.83 9.07 -9.36
N GLY A 979 -46.80 9.87 -9.11
CA GLY A 979 -46.92 11.25 -8.63
C GLY A 979 -47.37 11.33 -7.18
N LEU A 980 -46.88 10.42 -6.32
CA LEU A 980 -47.21 10.43 -4.89
C LEU A 980 -46.27 11.37 -4.11
N GLY A 981 -46.80 11.98 -3.05
CA GLY A 981 -46.08 12.96 -2.23
C GLY A 981 -45.28 12.37 -1.07
N GLY A 982 -45.37 11.05 -0.85
CA GLY A 982 -44.64 10.39 0.21
C GLY A 982 -44.66 8.87 0.12
N LEU A 983 -43.68 8.24 0.75
CA LEU A 983 -43.50 6.80 0.80
C LEU A 983 -43.05 6.35 2.19
N ASN A 984 -43.36 5.11 2.56
CA ASN A 984 -43.10 4.61 3.90
C ASN A 984 -42.82 3.09 3.95
N TRP A 985 -42.04 2.64 4.93
CA TRP A 985 -41.87 1.23 5.24
C TRP A 985 -42.38 0.89 6.64
N TRP A 986 -43.12 -0.21 6.75
CA TRP A 986 -43.63 -0.71 8.02
C TRP A 986 -42.55 -1.06 9.06
N ALA A 987 -41.33 -1.42 8.66
CA ALA A 987 -40.34 -1.86 9.63
C ALA A 987 -38.93 -1.42 9.25
N TYR A 988 -38.31 -0.61 10.12
CA TYR A 988 -36.90 -0.28 10.05
C TYR A 988 -36.02 -1.30 10.78
N ALA A 989 -36.27 -1.54 12.07
CA ALA A 989 -35.48 -2.43 12.93
C ALA A 989 -36.37 -3.36 13.79
N SER A 990 -37.48 -3.84 13.24
CA SER A 990 -38.45 -4.65 13.98
C SER A 990 -38.17 -6.16 13.84
N TRP A 991 -37.45 -6.70 14.82
CA TRP A 991 -37.07 -8.12 14.95
C TRP A 991 -37.78 -8.80 16.14
N GLN A 992 -37.96 -10.12 16.11
CA GLN A 992 -38.60 -10.90 17.17
C GLN A 992 -37.61 -11.79 17.91
N GLY A 993 -36.53 -11.19 18.38
CA GLY A 993 -35.44 -11.88 19.07
C GLY A 993 -34.11 -11.45 18.51
N ASP A 994 -33.24 -12.40 18.17
CA ASP A 994 -31.95 -12.13 17.56
C ASP A 994 -32.11 -11.87 16.05
N SER A 995 -31.80 -10.64 15.62
CA SER A 995 -31.84 -10.28 14.19
C SER A 995 -30.96 -11.17 13.29
N TRP A 996 -29.99 -11.90 13.86
CA TRP A 996 -29.11 -12.83 13.15
C TRP A 996 -29.64 -14.27 13.06
N ASP A 997 -30.69 -14.62 13.83
CA ASP A 997 -31.31 -15.95 13.83
C ASP A 997 -32.77 -15.90 13.39
N LEU A 998 -33.00 -16.09 12.09
CA LEU A 998 -34.34 -16.03 11.49
C LEU A 998 -35.27 -17.20 11.90
N PHE A 999 -34.76 -18.19 12.64
CA PHE A 999 -35.51 -19.36 13.10
C PHE A 999 -35.95 -19.24 14.56
N ASP A 1000 -35.62 -18.15 15.23
CA ASP A 1000 -35.97 -17.92 16.62
C ASP A 1000 -37.45 -17.51 16.83
N LYS A 1001 -38.24 -17.54 15.76
CA LYS A 1001 -39.72 -17.53 15.77
C LYS A 1001 -40.24 -18.53 16.79
N GLY A 1002 -40.49 -18.08 18.02
CA GLY A 1002 -41.03 -18.99 19.02
C GLY A 1002 -40.92 -18.63 20.50
N LYS A 1003 -40.34 -17.49 20.91
CA LYS A 1003 -40.37 -17.12 22.35
C LYS A 1003 -41.56 -16.25 22.77
N ASN A 1004 -42.35 -15.72 21.83
CA ASN A 1004 -43.56 -14.97 22.18
C ASN A 1004 -44.78 -15.42 21.36
N PRO A 1005 -45.62 -16.33 21.89
CA PRO A 1005 -46.82 -16.83 21.20
C PRO A 1005 -47.93 -15.79 20.99
N LEU A 1006 -47.75 -14.55 21.47
CA LEU A 1006 -48.68 -13.43 21.29
C LEU A 1006 -48.33 -12.51 20.11
N SER A 1007 -47.20 -12.74 19.43
CA SER A 1007 -46.73 -11.87 18.35
C SER A 1007 -47.33 -12.26 16.99
N MET A 1008 -48.19 -11.41 16.43
CA MET A 1008 -48.87 -11.62 15.14
C MET A 1008 -48.08 -11.12 13.90
N VAL A 1009 -46.84 -10.66 14.06
CA VAL A 1009 -46.05 -10.00 12.99
C VAL A 1009 -44.89 -10.90 12.54
N SER A 1010 -44.36 -10.77 11.32
CA SER A 1010 -43.12 -11.44 10.89
C SER A 1010 -41.89 -10.57 11.17
N ASP A 1011 -40.68 -11.16 11.23
CA ASP A 1011 -39.43 -10.39 11.20
C ASP A 1011 -39.34 -9.58 9.91
N ALA A 1012 -39.30 -8.26 10.06
CA ALA A 1012 -39.43 -7.35 8.93
C ALA A 1012 -38.37 -6.23 8.88
N GLY A 1013 -37.32 -6.32 9.70
CA GLY A 1013 -36.26 -5.31 9.77
C GLY A 1013 -35.48 -5.13 8.45
N MET A 1014 -35.08 -3.90 8.18
CA MET A 1014 -34.16 -3.52 7.10
C MET A 1014 -32.71 -3.38 7.58
N VAL A 1015 -32.47 -3.27 8.89
CA VAL A 1015 -31.14 -3.24 9.50
C VAL A 1015 -31.04 -4.31 10.58
N TYR A 1016 -29.84 -4.80 10.86
CA TYR A 1016 -29.54 -5.85 11.83
C TYR A 1016 -28.92 -5.26 13.10
N GLU A 1017 -28.98 -5.98 14.21
CA GLU A 1017 -28.31 -5.58 15.46
C GLU A 1017 -26.79 -5.68 15.32
N GLY A 1018 -26.06 -4.66 15.79
CA GLY A 1018 -24.61 -4.65 15.80
C GLY A 1018 -23.98 -5.41 16.96
N ARG A 1019 -22.65 -5.35 17.03
CA ARG A 1019 -21.86 -6.06 18.05
C ARG A 1019 -22.10 -5.51 19.47
N TYR A 1020 -22.38 -4.22 19.58
CA TYR A 1020 -22.70 -3.55 20.84
C TYR A 1020 -24.17 -3.14 20.88
N GLN A 1021 -24.73 -3.03 22.07
CA GLN A 1021 -26.13 -2.64 22.25
C GLN A 1021 -26.39 -1.23 21.68
N GLY A 1022 -27.32 -1.14 20.73
CA GLY A 1022 -27.67 0.11 20.04
C GLY A 1022 -26.83 0.41 18.79
N ASP A 1023 -25.88 -0.46 18.42
CA ASP A 1023 -25.27 -0.44 17.09
C ASP A 1023 -26.21 -1.08 16.06
N ILE A 1024 -26.07 -0.66 14.81
CA ILE A 1024 -26.81 -1.22 13.67
C ILE A 1024 -25.85 -1.72 12.58
N VAL A 1025 -26.28 -2.72 11.84
CA VAL A 1025 -25.61 -3.23 10.64
C VAL A 1025 -26.56 -3.10 9.47
N SER A 1026 -26.11 -2.43 8.41
CA SER A 1026 -26.93 -2.18 7.21
C SER A 1026 -27.20 -3.48 6.42
N SER A 1027 -28.17 -3.43 5.52
CA SER A 1027 -28.50 -4.51 4.58
C SER A 1027 -28.44 -4.03 3.13
N ILE A 1028 -28.35 -4.97 2.19
CA ILE A 1028 -28.44 -4.68 0.76
C ILE A 1028 -29.76 -3.97 0.42
N ARG A 1029 -30.87 -4.36 1.07
CA ARG A 1029 -32.19 -3.74 0.89
C ARG A 1029 -32.21 -2.28 1.32
N TRP A 1030 -31.61 -1.97 2.46
CA TRP A 1030 -31.56 -0.60 2.98
C TRP A 1030 -30.71 0.32 2.10
N GLU A 1031 -29.57 -0.20 1.64
CA GLU A 1031 -28.69 0.49 0.69
C GLU A 1031 -29.34 0.68 -0.69
N ALA A 1032 -30.14 -0.29 -1.15
CA ALA A 1032 -30.90 -0.20 -2.40
C ALA A 1032 -31.93 0.92 -2.34
N PHE A 1033 -32.67 0.98 -1.24
CA PHE A 1033 -33.64 2.05 -0.99
C PHE A 1033 -32.98 3.43 -0.95
N ARG A 1034 -31.80 3.57 -0.30
CA ARG A 1034 -31.03 4.83 -0.29
C ARG A 1034 -30.67 5.31 -1.68
N GLU A 1035 -30.16 4.41 -2.53
CA GLU A 1035 -29.76 4.77 -3.89
C GLU A 1035 -30.99 5.10 -4.75
N GLY A 1036 -32.11 4.40 -4.56
CA GLY A 1036 -33.40 4.75 -5.17
C GLY A 1036 -33.91 6.12 -4.74
N LEU A 1037 -33.69 6.55 -3.50
CA LEU A 1037 -34.02 7.92 -3.09
C LEU A 1037 -33.11 8.94 -3.80
N CYS A 1038 -31.82 8.63 -3.95
CA CYS A 1038 -30.90 9.47 -4.73
C CYS A 1038 -31.36 9.60 -6.19
N ASP A 1039 -31.90 8.52 -6.79
CA ASP A 1039 -32.57 8.56 -8.10
C ASP A 1039 -33.73 9.55 -8.15
N TRP A 1040 -34.64 9.47 -7.19
CA TRP A 1040 -35.79 10.36 -7.11
C TRP A 1040 -35.36 11.84 -7.05
N PHE A 1041 -34.38 12.16 -6.22
CA PHE A 1041 -33.86 13.54 -6.10
C PHE A 1041 -33.14 14.01 -7.37
N LEU A 1042 -32.52 13.11 -8.12
CA LEU A 1042 -31.94 13.41 -9.42
C LEU A 1042 -33.04 13.76 -10.45
N LEU A 1043 -34.11 12.95 -10.54
CA LEU A 1043 -35.28 13.23 -11.38
C LEU A 1043 -35.94 14.57 -11.01
N TYR A 1044 -36.09 14.83 -9.71
CA TYR A 1044 -36.62 16.08 -9.18
C TYR A 1044 -35.76 17.29 -9.58
N SER A 1045 -34.44 17.14 -9.51
CA SER A 1045 -33.49 18.19 -9.90
C SER A 1045 -33.65 18.56 -11.37
N LEU A 1046 -33.78 17.57 -12.26
CA LEU A 1046 -34.04 17.83 -13.68
C LEU A 1046 -35.41 18.48 -13.91
N LYS A 1047 -36.48 17.96 -13.28
CA LYS A 1047 -37.83 18.53 -13.40
C LYS A 1047 -37.88 20.00 -12.98
N ASN A 1048 -37.16 20.38 -11.92
CA ASN A 1048 -37.09 21.77 -11.47
C ASN A 1048 -36.37 22.68 -12.47
N LEU A 1049 -35.32 22.20 -13.14
CA LEU A 1049 -34.64 22.97 -14.18
C LEU A 1049 -35.56 23.17 -15.39
N VAL A 1050 -36.29 22.13 -15.79
CA VAL A 1050 -37.31 22.19 -16.84
C VAL A 1050 -38.38 23.24 -16.51
N LEU A 1051 -38.95 23.21 -15.31
CA LEU A 1051 -39.98 24.16 -14.89
C LEU A 1051 -39.52 25.62 -14.90
N LYS A 1052 -38.22 25.86 -14.68
CA LYS A 1052 -37.61 27.21 -14.72
C LYS A 1052 -37.22 27.67 -16.12
N SER A 1053 -37.16 26.78 -17.10
CA SER A 1053 -36.77 27.12 -18.46
C SER A 1053 -37.87 27.90 -19.18
N SER A 1054 -37.50 29.02 -19.81
CA SER A 1054 -38.40 29.80 -20.66
C SER A 1054 -38.61 29.16 -22.05
N ASP A 1055 -37.71 28.27 -22.48
CA ASP A 1055 -37.77 27.63 -23.80
C ASP A 1055 -38.77 26.45 -23.78
N VAL A 1056 -39.88 26.62 -24.51
CA VAL A 1056 -40.96 25.62 -24.63
C VAL A 1056 -40.47 24.32 -25.28
N LYS A 1057 -39.57 24.41 -26.27
CA LYS A 1057 -39.06 23.25 -27.01
C LYS A 1057 -38.16 22.40 -26.13
N ILE A 1058 -37.23 23.04 -25.42
CA ILE A 1058 -36.33 22.37 -24.47
C ILE A 1058 -37.16 21.72 -23.35
N ARG A 1059 -38.18 22.41 -22.83
CA ARG A 1059 -39.09 21.85 -21.82
C ARG A 1059 -39.75 20.57 -22.31
N LYS A 1060 -40.43 20.62 -23.44
CA LYS A 1060 -41.15 19.47 -24.00
C LYS A 1060 -40.22 18.28 -24.27
N GLN A 1061 -39.07 18.53 -24.91
CA GLN A 1061 -38.09 17.48 -25.20
C GLN A 1061 -37.54 16.82 -23.92
N THR A 1062 -37.27 17.61 -22.89
CA THR A 1062 -36.71 17.09 -21.64
C THR A 1062 -37.76 16.34 -20.82
N GLU A 1063 -39.01 16.79 -20.82
CA GLU A 1063 -40.14 16.06 -20.23
C GLU A 1063 -40.36 14.71 -20.90
N GLU A 1064 -40.29 14.65 -22.23
CA GLU A 1064 -40.37 13.39 -23.00
C GLU A 1064 -39.24 12.43 -22.62
N ILE A 1065 -38.00 12.93 -22.48
CA ILE A 1065 -36.85 12.11 -22.05
C ILE A 1065 -37.04 11.62 -20.61
N LEU A 1066 -37.47 12.49 -19.69
CA LEU A 1066 -37.69 12.14 -18.30
C LEU A 1066 -38.76 11.06 -18.14
N ASN A 1067 -39.87 11.19 -18.87
CA ASN A 1067 -40.95 10.20 -18.89
C ASN A 1067 -40.45 8.87 -19.48
N ARG A 1068 -39.72 8.90 -20.60
CA ARG A 1068 -39.13 7.70 -21.21
C ARG A 1068 -38.17 6.99 -20.25
N ALA A 1069 -37.30 7.73 -19.55
CA ALA A 1069 -36.35 7.16 -18.60
C ALA A 1069 -37.08 6.39 -17.50
N VAL A 1070 -38.14 6.97 -16.94
CA VAL A 1070 -38.95 6.34 -15.89
C VAL A 1070 -39.67 5.09 -16.43
N ASP A 1071 -40.26 5.17 -17.62
CA ASP A 1071 -40.98 4.05 -18.24
C ASP A 1071 -40.04 2.88 -18.59
N ASP A 1072 -38.87 3.18 -19.13
CA ASP A 1072 -37.86 2.18 -19.47
C ASP A 1072 -37.33 1.45 -18.21
N VAL A 1073 -37.06 2.20 -17.13
CA VAL A 1073 -36.53 1.66 -15.88
C VAL A 1073 -37.58 0.79 -15.17
N ILE A 1074 -38.83 1.27 -15.06
CA ILE A 1074 -39.92 0.51 -14.42
C ILE A 1074 -40.29 -0.71 -15.27
N GLY A 1075 -40.31 -0.57 -16.61
CA GLY A 1075 -40.62 -1.66 -17.54
C GLY A 1075 -39.58 -2.79 -17.54
N ASN A 1076 -38.32 -2.48 -17.19
CA ASN A 1076 -37.22 -3.46 -17.11
C ASN A 1076 -36.74 -3.63 -15.65
N ASN A 1077 -37.66 -4.08 -14.80
CA ASN A 1077 -37.48 -4.11 -13.35
C ASN A 1077 -36.45 -5.12 -12.79
N THR A 1078 -35.70 -5.80 -13.66
CA THR A 1078 -34.58 -6.70 -13.31
C THR A 1078 -33.22 -6.19 -13.81
N ASN A 1079 -33.19 -5.12 -14.62
CA ASN A 1079 -31.98 -4.63 -15.26
C ASN A 1079 -31.42 -3.39 -14.57
N GLN A 1080 -30.59 -3.59 -13.54
CA GLN A 1080 -29.95 -2.48 -12.82
C GLN A 1080 -29.07 -1.60 -13.72
N LEU A 1081 -28.36 -2.19 -14.69
CA LEU A 1081 -27.48 -1.44 -15.60
C LEU A 1081 -28.25 -0.41 -16.43
N LEU A 1082 -29.51 -0.70 -16.75
CA LEU A 1082 -30.37 0.26 -17.45
C LEU A 1082 -30.69 1.48 -16.58
N SER A 1083 -31.01 1.28 -15.29
CA SER A 1083 -31.21 2.40 -14.36
C SER A 1083 -29.97 3.26 -14.22
N ASP A 1084 -28.78 2.64 -14.10
CA ASP A 1084 -27.51 3.36 -13.98
C ASP A 1084 -27.14 4.14 -15.25
N LYS A 1085 -27.48 3.59 -16.42
CA LYS A 1085 -27.34 4.28 -17.72
C LYS A 1085 -28.26 5.50 -17.80
N TRP A 1086 -29.52 5.37 -17.39
CA TRP A 1086 -30.47 6.48 -17.36
C TRP A 1086 -30.06 7.57 -16.38
N ARG A 1087 -29.60 7.20 -15.17
CA ARG A 1087 -29.02 8.14 -14.19
C ARG A 1087 -27.90 8.95 -14.80
N THR A 1088 -26.94 8.28 -15.45
CA THR A 1088 -25.81 8.93 -16.11
C THR A 1088 -26.26 9.89 -17.20
N ASN A 1089 -27.22 9.49 -18.03
CA ASN A 1089 -27.80 10.36 -19.05
C ASN A 1089 -28.50 11.59 -18.45
N ILE A 1090 -29.29 11.41 -17.37
CA ILE A 1090 -29.97 12.50 -16.67
C ILE A 1090 -28.95 13.48 -16.07
N MET A 1091 -27.87 13.01 -15.45
CA MET A 1091 -26.80 13.88 -14.95
C MET A 1091 -26.18 14.71 -16.09
N ARG A 1092 -25.87 14.09 -17.23
CA ARG A 1092 -25.35 14.79 -18.41
C ARG A 1092 -26.32 15.84 -18.94
N ILE A 1093 -27.62 15.55 -18.97
CA ILE A 1093 -28.66 16.53 -19.35
C ILE A 1093 -28.66 17.70 -18.38
N ILE A 1094 -28.66 17.45 -17.07
CA ILE A 1094 -28.61 18.50 -16.04
C ILE A 1094 -27.37 19.40 -16.22
N ILE A 1095 -26.21 18.81 -16.51
CA ILE A 1095 -24.97 19.56 -16.75
C ILE A 1095 -25.10 20.43 -17.99
N ASN A 1096 -25.64 19.90 -19.10
CA ASN A 1096 -25.84 20.67 -20.33
C ASN A 1096 -26.91 21.77 -20.21
N PHE A 1097 -27.80 21.68 -19.21
CA PHE A 1097 -28.81 22.68 -18.92
C PHE A 1097 -28.27 23.89 -18.15
N LYS A 1098 -27.22 23.68 -17.33
CA LYS A 1098 -26.56 24.72 -16.56
C LYS A 1098 -25.51 25.42 -17.40
#